data_AF-A0A9D1PR16-F1
#
_entry.id   AF-A0A9D1PR16-F1
#
_cell.length_a   1.000
_cell.length_b   1.000
_cell.length_c   1.000
_cell.angle_alpha   90.00
_cell.angle_beta   90.00
_cell.angle_gamma   90.00
#
_symmetry.space_group_name_H-M   'P 1'
#
loop_
_entity.id
_entity.type
_entity.pdbx_description
1 polymer ?
#
loop_
_entity_poly.entity_id
_entity_poly.type
_entity_poly.pdbx_seq_one_letter_code
_entity_poly.pdbx_strand_id
1 'polypeptide(L)'
;MRKVFRNLCCMTIVLSLCLSLCIVPGVSAAGEYIVSANYDSSLGSVQLTNLTAETAALSADEMWYAENTLAANERVEIIDGIFVTPVEDFNSGSLSNAVNIDGYSFRNYVAGSNNGEVSADSVTGAVFKVDAERSGTLAFALTLGDGKGARACRAETPDDLILDYKNNTGASVNDFFEFDVAEGQSYYFWGVGTRARTFGAVFSEKTTVTASAGDVIKITSTPDSSALLGNVSLSDASLELVKNEDMTECTFTMPAHDVGVDVAFVSSSFEDEIRQISFDEIKGANVSESEVDSDLALFDGWVTAIGYADVSWMSSDESAITASGIVNSSSEAKSVTLTAVFTYQDYPNITAYREFNLTVSADTDDAAAVAAAKESLTLGDTSAVRDNITLPASGRKNTTITWESSDETVVANDGTVTRYPEADRDVVLTATISRGAVSDTKEFRVTVIGYLAVEISRVAVSNADGDVVLSPVDGGYVSHIVYTSHIPNPTGSERLIVAVYDEEDSGRLISSGIYSLSENTDEETVLRLGSGEVQTTGSCTIKVFAFDGTDTISPMMSEPYIYTNTIADSMTVYVAGDSTACTYPATGRNNRFPQTGWAAVLQDYFSSDVTVSDLARSGRSSLSFRSENNYQTIVNNIKAGDYFIIQFGHNDDKPGETDRYTNPVGDRFTEGTFKNSLMNYINAALDKGAQPILTTPICRRRDNNSSLEAYAAAMRELGRELGLPVMDLFEKTGEYISSVGLEKAKDIYLHTYPGDSRFTGLSAGDYELSQNYSSAMADDTHINYYGAQMIAQWFCDELQRLGHPLTEKRSSHTTTLDDIPSYAEAVSTI
;
A
#
# COMPACT_ATOMS: atom_id res chain seq x y z
N MET A 1 15.55 10.49 8.56
CA MET A 1 16.51 9.71 9.38
C MET A 1 16.04 8.26 9.36
N ARG A 2 16.91 7.28 9.07
CA ARG A 2 17.52 6.37 10.08
C ARG A 2 16.43 5.68 10.92
N LYS A 3 16.25 4.36 10.91
CA LYS A 3 17.29 3.32 10.82
C LYS A 3 16.64 1.93 10.63
N VAL A 4 17.33 1.09 9.85
CA VAL A 4 17.35 -0.39 9.87
C VAL A 4 16.18 -1.05 9.10
N PHE A 5 16.35 -1.90 8.07
CA PHE A 5 17.49 -2.74 7.61
C PHE A 5 18.91 -2.17 7.71
N ARG A 6 19.56 -2.56 8.81
CA ARG A 6 20.91 -3.10 8.84
C ARG A 6 20.68 -4.61 8.76
N ASN A 7 21.19 -5.35 7.78
CA ASN A 7 22.11 -4.97 6.70
C ASN A 7 21.54 -5.53 5.38
N LEU A 8 21.15 -4.67 4.43
CA LEU A 8 21.96 -4.27 3.25
C LEU A 8 22.34 -5.50 2.41
N CYS A 9 21.67 -5.89 1.32
CA CYS A 9 20.90 -5.21 0.25
C CYS A 9 21.71 -4.55 -0.88
N CYS A 10 21.19 -4.72 -2.11
CA CYS A 10 21.46 -3.99 -3.37
C CYS A 10 22.80 -4.30 -4.08
N MET A 11 22.90 -4.36 -5.42
CA MET A 11 21.95 -4.10 -6.53
C MET A 11 22.45 -4.86 -7.79
N THR A 12 21.64 -5.18 -8.81
CA THR A 12 21.19 -4.22 -9.85
C THR A 12 20.03 -4.81 -10.68
N ILE A 13 19.28 -3.94 -11.37
CA ILE A 13 17.94 -4.16 -11.90
C ILE A 13 17.87 -3.77 -13.40
N VAL A 14 17.16 -4.57 -14.21
CA VAL A 14 16.32 -4.20 -15.38
C VAL A 14 16.90 -3.90 -16.80
N LEU A 15 16.29 -4.61 -17.78
CA LEU A 15 16.05 -4.38 -19.23
C LEU A 15 17.18 -4.08 -20.25
N SER A 16 17.18 -4.88 -21.33
CA SER A 16 17.08 -4.36 -22.72
C SER A 16 16.49 -5.40 -23.68
N LEU A 17 15.66 -4.94 -24.62
CA LEU A 17 14.94 -5.74 -25.62
C LEU A 17 15.65 -5.74 -26.98
N CYS A 18 15.16 -6.60 -27.91
CA CYS A 18 15.29 -6.55 -29.38
C CYS A 18 16.37 -7.41 -30.11
N LEU A 19 15.87 -8.53 -30.65
CA LEU A 19 16.04 -9.05 -32.03
C LEU A 19 17.45 -9.13 -32.66
N SER A 20 17.80 -10.36 -33.07
CA SER A 20 18.11 -10.64 -34.48
C SER A 20 17.75 -12.08 -34.87
N LEU A 21 16.76 -12.14 -35.77
CA LEU A 21 16.24 -13.29 -36.52
C LEU A 21 17.30 -14.17 -37.22
N CYS A 22 17.01 -15.47 -37.26
CA CYS A 22 16.97 -16.32 -38.47
C CYS A 22 15.94 -17.44 -38.20
N ILE A 23 14.65 -17.33 -38.58
CA ILE A 23 14.06 -17.73 -39.89
C ILE A 23 14.11 -19.28 -40.06
N VAL A 24 13.02 -20.07 -40.16
CA VAL A 24 11.68 -19.91 -40.80
C VAL A 24 10.55 -20.57 -39.95
N PRO A 25 9.29 -20.07 -39.95
CA PRO A 25 8.14 -20.73 -39.32
C PRO A 25 7.38 -21.71 -40.25
N GLY A 26 6.72 -22.75 -39.70
CA GLY A 26 5.77 -23.56 -40.48
C GLY A 26 5.22 -24.85 -39.86
N VAL A 27 4.13 -24.76 -39.09
CA VAL A 27 3.01 -25.73 -38.98
C VAL A 27 3.33 -27.25 -39.00
N SER A 28 3.17 -27.93 -37.85
CA SER A 28 2.05 -28.87 -37.63
C SER A 28 1.91 -29.28 -36.16
N ALA A 29 0.71 -29.69 -35.74
CA ALA A 29 0.43 -30.16 -34.37
C ALA A 29 0.84 -31.64 -34.16
N ALA A 30 2.09 -31.94 -34.47
CA ALA A 30 2.73 -33.26 -34.30
C ALA A 30 4.26 -33.06 -34.22
N GLY A 31 4.69 -32.26 -33.25
CA GLY A 31 6.10 -32.02 -32.95
C GLY A 31 6.58 -32.91 -31.80
N GLU A 32 7.75 -33.50 -31.98
CA GLU A 32 8.55 -34.10 -30.91
C GLU A 32 9.29 -32.97 -30.17
N TYR A 33 9.09 -32.87 -28.86
CA TYR A 33 9.68 -31.87 -27.96
C TYR A 33 10.70 -32.53 -27.02
N ILE A 34 11.69 -31.78 -26.54
CA ILE A 34 12.78 -32.30 -25.72
C ILE A 34 12.57 -31.93 -24.25
N VAL A 35 12.62 -32.94 -23.37
CA VAL A 35 12.87 -32.77 -21.94
C VAL A 35 14.35 -32.98 -21.69
N SER A 36 14.98 -32.07 -20.96
CA SER A 36 16.37 -32.22 -20.48
C SER A 36 16.39 -32.21 -18.96
N ALA A 37 16.94 -33.25 -18.33
CA ALA A 37 17.18 -33.28 -16.89
C ALA A 37 18.66 -33.09 -16.57
N ASN A 38 18.95 -32.12 -15.70
CA ASN A 38 20.24 -31.88 -15.08
C ASN A 38 20.22 -32.45 -13.65
N TYR A 39 21.27 -33.19 -13.28
CA TYR A 39 21.43 -33.72 -11.92
C TYR A 39 22.91 -33.86 -11.54
N ASP A 40 23.16 -33.92 -10.23
CA ASP A 40 24.45 -34.32 -9.65
C ASP A 40 24.52 -35.85 -9.61
N SER A 41 25.34 -36.44 -10.47
CA SER A 41 25.47 -37.89 -10.60
C SER A 41 26.26 -38.55 -9.47
N SER A 42 26.97 -37.78 -8.64
CA SER A 42 27.64 -38.28 -7.45
C SER A 42 26.68 -38.63 -6.31
N LEU A 43 25.45 -38.10 -6.36
CA LEU A 43 24.39 -38.31 -5.37
C LEU A 43 23.29 -39.27 -5.82
N GLY A 44 23.22 -39.64 -7.10
CA GLY A 44 22.21 -40.54 -7.65
C GLY A 44 22.09 -40.44 -9.17
N SER A 45 21.25 -41.26 -9.80
CA SER A 45 20.96 -41.13 -11.23
C SER A 45 19.47 -40.86 -11.49
N VAL A 46 19.19 -40.00 -12.46
CA VAL A 46 17.82 -39.67 -12.88
C VAL A 46 17.46 -40.42 -14.14
N GLN A 47 16.47 -41.31 -14.04
CA GLN A 47 15.85 -41.90 -15.22
C GLN A 47 14.63 -41.07 -15.66
N LEU A 48 14.73 -40.44 -16.83
CA LEU A 48 13.58 -39.90 -17.56
C LEU A 48 12.93 -41.02 -18.38
N THR A 49 11.61 -41.21 -18.23
CA THR A 49 10.84 -42.17 -19.05
C THR A 49 9.58 -41.51 -19.60
N ASN A 50 9.43 -41.52 -20.92
CA ASN A 50 8.14 -41.29 -21.59
C ASN A 50 7.32 -42.57 -21.44
N LEU A 51 6.19 -42.52 -20.74
CA LEU A 51 5.37 -43.70 -20.41
C LEU A 51 4.70 -44.36 -21.64
N THR A 52 4.93 -43.85 -22.85
CA THR A 52 4.36 -44.33 -24.12
C THR A 52 5.38 -44.90 -25.12
N ALA A 53 6.69 -44.95 -24.79
CA ALA A 53 7.73 -45.54 -25.65
C ALA A 53 8.85 -46.24 -24.85
N GLU A 54 9.46 -47.29 -25.42
CA GLU A 54 10.38 -48.19 -24.71
C GLU A 54 11.86 -47.73 -24.72
N THR A 55 12.42 -47.56 -23.52
CA THR A 55 13.86 -47.67 -23.13
C THR A 55 14.93 -46.77 -23.76
N ALA A 56 15.69 -46.11 -22.88
CA ALA A 56 17.13 -46.38 -22.72
C ALA A 56 17.54 -46.18 -21.24
N ALA A 57 18.48 -47.00 -20.75
CA ALA A 57 19.09 -46.86 -19.43
C ALA A 57 20.56 -47.32 -19.52
N LEU A 58 21.49 -46.56 -18.93
CA LEU A 58 22.90 -46.95 -18.76
C LEU A 58 23.43 -46.43 -17.41
N SER A 59 24.48 -47.10 -16.92
CA SER A 59 24.92 -47.12 -15.53
C SER A 59 26.13 -46.21 -15.23
N ALA A 60 26.33 -45.94 -13.94
CA ALA A 60 27.47 -45.23 -13.38
C ALA A 60 28.83 -45.96 -13.52
N ASP A 61 29.91 -45.22 -13.29
CA ASP A 61 31.10 -45.65 -12.56
C ASP A 61 31.71 -44.42 -11.82
N GLU A 62 32.39 -44.66 -10.69
CA GLU A 62 32.88 -43.65 -9.73
C GLU A 62 34.06 -42.79 -10.24
N MET A 63 34.24 -41.55 -9.74
CA MET A 63 35.60 -41.02 -9.47
C MET A 63 35.74 -39.95 -8.35
N TRP A 64 36.52 -40.34 -7.34
CA TRP A 64 37.69 -39.68 -6.72
C TRP A 64 38.00 -38.17 -6.92
N TYR A 65 38.50 -37.54 -5.84
CA TYR A 65 38.96 -36.14 -5.79
C TYR A 65 40.42 -35.95 -6.26
N ALA A 66 40.67 -35.00 -7.17
CA ALA A 66 42.02 -34.61 -7.60
C ALA A 66 42.62 -33.43 -6.79
N GLU A 67 43.34 -33.72 -5.70
CA GLU A 67 44.30 -32.77 -5.12
C GLU A 67 45.63 -32.81 -5.90
N ASN A 68 45.86 -31.95 -6.91
CA ASN A 68 47.21 -31.67 -7.43
C ASN A 68 47.31 -30.42 -8.34
N THR A 69 48.53 -29.92 -8.48
CA THR A 69 48.96 -28.87 -9.41
C THR A 69 49.28 -29.48 -10.79
N LEU A 70 48.79 -28.93 -11.91
CA LEU A 70 49.00 -29.55 -13.23
C LEU A 70 50.29 -29.07 -13.92
N ALA A 71 50.97 -29.97 -14.62
CA ALA A 71 52.04 -29.64 -15.55
C ALA A 71 51.50 -29.20 -16.92
N ALA A 72 52.35 -28.58 -17.73
CA ALA A 72 52.01 -28.21 -19.08
C ALA A 72 51.76 -29.43 -19.98
N ASN A 73 50.73 -29.36 -20.83
CA ASN A 73 50.25 -30.47 -21.67
C ASN A 73 49.83 -31.73 -20.88
N GLU A 74 49.66 -31.63 -19.56
CA GLU A 74 49.06 -32.68 -18.75
C GLU A 74 47.54 -32.66 -18.95
N ARG A 75 46.99 -33.75 -19.50
CA ARG A 75 45.54 -33.94 -19.60
C ARG A 75 45.05 -34.49 -18.26
N VAL A 76 44.29 -33.70 -17.52
CA VAL A 76 43.72 -34.10 -16.23
C VAL A 76 42.22 -34.01 -16.26
N GLU A 77 41.57 -35.06 -15.76
CA GLU A 77 40.14 -35.07 -15.53
C GLU A 77 39.79 -34.10 -14.40
N ILE A 78 38.92 -33.13 -14.69
CA ILE A 78 38.49 -32.15 -13.69
C ILE A 78 37.20 -32.58 -13.01
N ILE A 79 36.27 -33.18 -13.76
CA ILE A 79 34.94 -33.66 -13.32
C ILE A 79 34.44 -34.71 -14.33
N ASP A 80 34.05 -35.91 -13.89
CA ASP A 80 33.28 -36.94 -14.62
C ASP A 80 33.40 -36.98 -16.15
N GLY A 81 34.54 -37.40 -16.67
CA GLY A 81 34.82 -37.52 -18.11
C GLY A 81 35.11 -36.19 -18.82
N ILE A 82 35.15 -35.07 -18.11
CA ILE A 82 35.59 -33.76 -18.62
C ILE A 82 37.07 -33.57 -18.27
N PHE A 83 37.91 -33.51 -19.29
CA PHE A 83 39.36 -33.37 -19.15
C PHE A 83 39.84 -31.98 -19.57
N VAL A 84 40.71 -31.37 -18.78
CA VAL A 84 41.40 -30.11 -19.10
C VAL A 84 42.86 -30.37 -19.43
N THR A 85 43.37 -29.68 -20.45
CA THR A 85 44.79 -29.66 -20.81
C THR A 85 45.30 -28.20 -20.92
N PRO A 86 46.32 -27.79 -20.14
CA PRO A 86 46.98 -26.49 -20.27
C PRO A 86 47.79 -26.36 -21.58
N VAL A 87 47.63 -25.23 -22.28
CA VAL A 87 48.34 -24.94 -23.54
C VAL A 87 49.45 -23.90 -23.33
N GLU A 88 50.70 -24.27 -23.60
CA GLU A 88 51.90 -23.52 -23.19
C GLU A 88 52.27 -22.31 -24.07
N ASP A 89 52.08 -22.39 -25.39
CA ASP A 89 52.72 -21.49 -26.39
C ASP A 89 52.10 -20.07 -26.51
N PHE A 90 51.41 -19.58 -25.49
CA PHE A 90 50.69 -18.30 -25.52
C PHE A 90 51.39 -17.13 -24.80
N ASN A 91 52.73 -17.08 -24.83
CA ASN A 91 53.50 -15.98 -24.23
C ASN A 91 54.19 -15.10 -25.28
N SER A 92 53.56 -13.99 -25.67
CA SER A 92 54.23 -12.93 -26.43
C SER A 92 53.87 -11.54 -25.90
N GLY A 93 54.90 -10.79 -25.50
CA GLY A 93 54.73 -9.42 -25.04
C GLY A 93 54.38 -8.49 -26.20
N SER A 94 53.26 -7.76 -26.06
CA SER A 94 52.96 -6.52 -26.77
C SER A 94 53.29 -6.47 -28.29
N LEU A 95 52.40 -7.02 -29.14
CA LEU A 95 51.88 -6.39 -30.39
C LEU A 95 51.28 -7.43 -31.37
N SER A 96 49.94 -7.55 -31.36
CA SER A 96 49.05 -7.86 -32.49
C SER A 96 49.25 -9.11 -33.40
N ASN A 97 48.14 -9.86 -33.52
CA ASN A 97 47.65 -10.61 -34.70
C ASN A 97 48.12 -12.06 -34.91
N ALA A 98 47.22 -12.98 -34.53
CA ALA A 98 47.21 -14.42 -34.79
C ALA A 98 48.25 -15.25 -33.99
N VAL A 99 47.74 -16.18 -33.19
CA VAL A 99 48.52 -17.27 -32.56
C VAL A 99 47.98 -18.59 -33.06
N ASN A 100 48.87 -19.55 -33.30
CA ASN A 100 48.48 -20.87 -33.77
C ASN A 100 48.56 -21.90 -32.63
N ILE A 101 47.43 -22.54 -32.30
CA ILE A 101 47.36 -23.69 -31.38
C ILE A 101 46.93 -24.91 -32.22
N ASP A 102 47.65 -26.02 -32.12
CA ASP A 102 47.34 -27.29 -32.82
C ASP A 102 47.07 -27.15 -34.35
N GLY A 103 47.67 -26.14 -34.98
CA GLY A 103 47.51 -25.82 -36.40
C GLY A 103 46.40 -24.81 -36.74
N TYR A 104 45.60 -24.39 -35.76
CA TYR A 104 44.48 -23.45 -35.92
C TYR A 104 44.85 -22.03 -35.49
N SER A 105 44.36 -21.01 -36.21
CA SER A 105 44.85 -19.62 -36.09
C SER A 105 43.85 -18.67 -35.43
N PHE A 106 44.15 -18.21 -34.21
CA PHE A 106 43.24 -17.43 -33.35
C PHE A 106 43.52 -15.92 -33.44
N ARG A 107 42.58 -15.13 -33.99
CA ARG A 107 42.79 -13.70 -34.31
C ARG A 107 42.32 -12.72 -33.22
N ASN A 108 42.73 -12.88 -31.96
CA ASN A 108 42.40 -11.91 -30.89
C ASN A 108 43.53 -11.72 -29.86
N TYR A 109 43.40 -10.68 -29.02
CA TYR A 109 44.36 -10.39 -27.94
C TYR A 109 44.15 -11.34 -26.75
N VAL A 110 45.23 -11.96 -26.30
CA VAL A 110 45.30 -12.90 -25.16
C VAL A 110 46.52 -12.50 -24.32
N ALA A 111 46.47 -12.71 -23.00
CA ALA A 111 47.46 -12.15 -22.08
C ALA A 111 48.61 -13.13 -21.77
N GLY A 112 49.85 -12.65 -21.86
CA GLY A 112 51.05 -13.35 -21.38
C GLY A 112 51.40 -13.03 -19.93
N SER A 113 51.86 -14.04 -19.20
CA SER A 113 52.31 -14.11 -17.80
C SER A 113 52.38 -12.83 -16.94
N ASN A 114 51.52 -12.77 -15.92
CA ASN A 114 51.93 -12.99 -14.52
C ASN A 114 50.69 -13.44 -13.71
N ASN A 115 50.79 -14.59 -13.03
CA ASN A 115 49.74 -15.23 -12.24
C ASN A 115 48.52 -15.75 -13.05
N GLY A 116 48.75 -16.33 -14.24
CA GLY A 116 47.85 -17.39 -14.68
C GLY A 116 48.12 -18.59 -13.79
N GLU A 117 47.13 -19.07 -13.03
CA GLU A 117 47.33 -20.12 -12.04
C GLU A 117 46.09 -21.05 -11.88
N VAL A 118 46.01 -22.20 -12.60
CA VAL A 118 44.94 -23.23 -12.46
C VAL A 118 45.27 -24.30 -11.42
N SER A 119 44.89 -24.02 -10.18
CA SER A 119 44.26 -25.03 -9.33
C SER A 119 43.01 -24.35 -8.79
N ALA A 120 42.75 -24.38 -7.49
CA ALA A 120 42.13 -23.20 -6.88
C ALA A 120 43.07 -21.95 -6.98
N ASP A 121 44.41 -22.10 -7.12
CA ASP A 121 45.38 -21.02 -7.42
C ASP A 121 46.84 -21.47 -7.86
N SER A 122 47.07 -22.43 -8.80
CA SER A 122 48.43 -22.73 -9.36
C SER A 122 48.51 -23.55 -10.70
N VAL A 123 48.78 -22.90 -11.87
CA VAL A 123 49.25 -23.35 -13.24
C VAL A 123 49.27 -22.18 -14.25
N THR A 124 50.43 -21.87 -14.83
CA THR A 124 50.62 -20.85 -15.88
C THR A 124 50.25 -21.32 -17.29
N GLY A 125 49.25 -20.65 -17.88
CA GLY A 125 48.84 -20.73 -19.29
C GLY A 125 47.69 -19.74 -19.53
N ALA A 126 47.49 -19.28 -20.76
CA ALA A 126 46.43 -18.29 -21.07
C ALA A 126 45.17 -18.90 -21.72
N VAL A 127 45.29 -20.14 -22.19
CA VAL A 127 44.26 -20.90 -22.91
C VAL A 127 44.30 -22.34 -22.40
N PHE A 128 43.13 -22.95 -22.23
CA PHE A 128 42.98 -24.34 -21.82
C PHE A 128 42.06 -25.07 -22.81
N LYS A 129 42.38 -26.33 -23.10
CA LYS A 129 41.54 -27.23 -23.91
C LYS A 129 40.69 -28.08 -22.98
N VAL A 130 39.39 -28.18 -23.26
CA VAL A 130 38.44 -29.07 -22.60
C VAL A 130 38.08 -30.19 -23.57
N ASP A 131 38.26 -31.45 -23.17
CA ASP A 131 37.78 -32.63 -23.89
C ASP A 131 36.63 -33.25 -23.09
N ALA A 132 35.45 -33.35 -23.70
CA ALA A 132 34.26 -33.89 -23.06
C ALA A 132 34.01 -35.33 -23.53
N GLU A 133 34.16 -36.30 -22.62
CA GLU A 133 33.81 -37.72 -22.86
C GLU A 133 32.36 -38.04 -22.46
N ARG A 134 31.60 -37.02 -22.01
CA ARG A 134 30.17 -37.12 -21.69
C ARG A 134 29.45 -35.83 -22.12
N SER A 135 28.13 -35.92 -22.36
CA SER A 135 27.30 -34.77 -22.70
C SER A 135 26.68 -34.14 -21.44
N GLY A 136 26.72 -32.82 -21.32
CA GLY A 136 26.22 -32.11 -20.16
C GLY A 136 26.45 -30.61 -20.22
N THR A 137 26.08 -29.89 -19.17
CA THR A 137 26.36 -28.46 -19.03
C THR A 137 27.57 -28.28 -18.13
N LEU A 138 28.57 -27.52 -18.61
CA LEU A 138 29.82 -27.26 -17.90
C LEU A 138 29.87 -25.80 -17.45
N ALA A 139 29.89 -25.59 -16.15
CA ALA A 139 29.94 -24.29 -15.49
C ALA A 139 31.36 -23.98 -15.00
N PHE A 140 31.80 -22.72 -15.14
CA PHE A 140 33.07 -22.20 -14.62
C PHE A 140 32.88 -20.85 -13.91
N ALA A 141 33.52 -20.69 -12.75
CA ALA A 141 33.57 -19.41 -12.03
C ALA A 141 34.86 -18.65 -12.35
N LEU A 142 34.75 -17.39 -12.83
CA LEU A 142 35.90 -16.53 -13.14
C LEU A 142 35.88 -15.20 -12.37
N THR A 143 37.05 -14.75 -11.92
CA THR A 143 37.28 -13.33 -11.61
C THR A 143 37.74 -12.58 -12.86
N LEU A 144 37.04 -11.51 -13.27
CA LEU A 144 37.37 -10.68 -14.43
C LEU A 144 37.57 -9.21 -14.03
N GLY A 145 38.73 -8.63 -14.35
CA GLY A 145 38.98 -7.20 -14.18
C GLY A 145 38.18 -6.30 -15.16
N ASP A 146 38.21 -4.99 -14.95
CA ASP A 146 37.54 -4.03 -15.86
C ASP A 146 38.18 -4.00 -17.27
N GLY A 147 37.34 -3.92 -18.29
CA GLY A 147 37.72 -4.04 -19.70
C GLY A 147 38.40 -5.37 -20.02
N LYS A 148 37.95 -6.47 -19.41
CA LYS A 148 38.43 -7.85 -19.63
C LYS A 148 37.26 -8.72 -20.09
N GLY A 149 37.53 -9.93 -20.55
CA GLY A 149 36.49 -10.83 -21.05
C GLY A 149 36.82 -12.31 -20.93
N ALA A 150 35.83 -13.15 -21.21
CA ALA A 150 35.92 -14.60 -21.18
C ALA A 150 35.36 -15.18 -22.49
N ARG A 151 36.01 -16.20 -23.04
CA ARG A 151 35.68 -16.75 -24.36
C ARG A 151 35.82 -18.25 -24.42
N ALA A 152 34.95 -18.89 -25.20
CA ALA A 152 35.03 -20.29 -25.55
C ALA A 152 34.61 -20.53 -27.00
N CYS A 153 35.23 -21.50 -27.66
CA CYS A 153 34.87 -22.00 -28.98
C CYS A 153 35.06 -23.52 -29.06
N ARG A 154 34.53 -24.16 -30.10
CA ARG A 154 34.91 -25.56 -30.41
C ARG A 154 36.32 -25.59 -31.01
N ALA A 155 37.04 -26.68 -30.82
CA ALA A 155 38.39 -26.84 -31.36
C ALA A 155 38.41 -26.97 -32.90
N GLU A 156 37.36 -27.56 -33.46
CA GLU A 156 37.15 -27.75 -34.91
C GLU A 156 36.75 -26.45 -35.64
N THR A 157 36.10 -25.51 -34.94
CA THR A 157 35.58 -24.24 -35.48
C THR A 157 36.02 -23.05 -34.60
N PRO A 158 37.33 -22.72 -34.58
CA PRO A 158 37.92 -21.79 -33.61
C PRO A 158 37.50 -20.31 -33.77
N ASP A 159 36.93 -19.94 -34.92
CA ASP A 159 36.35 -18.60 -35.14
C ASP A 159 34.89 -18.49 -34.64
N ASP A 160 34.21 -19.63 -34.40
CA ASP A 160 32.82 -19.67 -33.91
C ASP A 160 32.79 -19.73 -32.38
N LEU A 161 32.66 -18.55 -31.76
CA LEU A 161 32.55 -18.41 -30.31
C LEU A 161 31.19 -18.92 -29.81
N ILE A 162 31.23 -19.91 -28.91
CA ILE A 162 30.06 -20.35 -28.13
C ILE A 162 29.89 -19.52 -26.84
N LEU A 163 30.94 -18.80 -26.43
CA LEU A 163 30.93 -17.81 -25.36
C LEU A 163 31.78 -16.59 -25.79
N ASP A 164 31.23 -15.38 -25.70
CA ASP A 164 31.96 -14.11 -25.84
C ASP A 164 31.42 -13.07 -24.84
N TYR A 165 32.03 -13.02 -23.65
CA TYR A 165 31.65 -12.08 -22.59
C TYR A 165 32.71 -10.99 -22.38
N LYS A 166 32.27 -9.78 -22.03
CA LYS A 166 33.13 -8.63 -21.69
C LYS A 166 32.61 -7.88 -20.47
N ASN A 167 33.42 -7.86 -19.41
CA ASN A 167 33.22 -6.98 -18.27
C ASN A 167 33.58 -5.53 -18.65
N ASN A 168 32.60 -4.64 -18.61
CA ASN A 168 32.74 -3.19 -18.81
C ASN A 168 32.24 -2.38 -17.58
N THR A 169 32.22 -3.00 -16.38
CA THR A 169 31.55 -2.44 -15.19
C THR A 169 32.37 -1.39 -14.42
N GLY A 170 33.63 -1.12 -14.80
CA GLY A 170 34.52 -0.21 -14.07
C GLY A 170 35.22 -0.86 -12.86
N ALA A 171 34.91 -2.13 -12.54
CA ALA A 171 35.46 -2.86 -11.41
C ALA A 171 35.83 -4.31 -11.77
N SER A 172 36.48 -5.01 -10.85
CA SER A 172 36.66 -6.47 -10.96
C SER A 172 35.40 -7.17 -10.46
N VAL A 173 34.90 -8.14 -11.22
CA VAL A 173 33.72 -8.95 -10.87
C VAL A 173 34.09 -10.43 -10.76
N ASN A 174 33.28 -11.20 -10.04
CA ASN A 174 33.26 -12.66 -10.14
C ASN A 174 31.98 -13.03 -10.90
N ASP A 175 32.11 -13.70 -12.03
CA ASP A 175 31.01 -14.14 -12.89
C ASP A 175 31.07 -15.66 -13.09
N PHE A 176 29.91 -16.28 -13.29
CA PHE A 176 29.76 -17.69 -13.64
C PHE A 176 29.42 -17.81 -15.13
N PHE A 177 30.00 -18.82 -15.78
CA PHE A 177 29.88 -19.05 -17.22
C PHE A 177 29.55 -20.51 -17.48
N GLU A 178 28.44 -20.75 -18.17
CA GLU A 178 27.95 -22.07 -18.53
C GLU A 178 27.98 -22.24 -20.05
N PHE A 179 28.35 -23.44 -20.51
CA PHE A 179 28.12 -23.85 -21.88
C PHE A 179 27.90 -25.37 -21.97
N ASP A 180 27.05 -25.78 -22.90
CA ASP A 180 26.81 -27.19 -23.18
C ASP A 180 28.02 -27.82 -23.89
N VAL A 181 28.52 -28.91 -23.31
CA VAL A 181 29.51 -29.79 -23.91
C VAL A 181 28.85 -31.06 -24.42
N ALA A 182 29.30 -31.54 -25.57
CA ALA A 182 28.83 -32.78 -26.18
C ALA A 182 29.92 -33.85 -26.09
N GLU A 183 29.50 -35.09 -25.89
CA GLU A 183 30.38 -36.27 -25.87
C GLU A 183 31.23 -36.36 -27.15
N GLY A 184 32.53 -36.63 -26.96
CA GLY A 184 33.54 -36.73 -28.00
C GLY A 184 34.02 -35.39 -28.58
N GLN A 185 33.59 -34.25 -28.03
CA GLN A 185 33.96 -32.92 -28.53
C GLN A 185 35.06 -32.24 -27.72
N SER A 186 35.85 -31.42 -28.40
CA SER A 186 36.90 -30.58 -27.81
C SER A 186 36.56 -29.09 -27.93
N TYR A 187 36.87 -28.33 -26.88
CA TYR A 187 36.61 -26.90 -26.76
C TYR A 187 37.88 -26.17 -26.31
N TYR A 188 38.08 -24.92 -26.75
CA TYR A 188 39.13 -24.04 -26.22
C TYR A 188 38.50 -22.91 -25.41
N PHE A 189 39.04 -22.66 -24.22
CA PHE A 189 38.58 -21.64 -23.29
C PHE A 189 39.72 -20.68 -22.92
N TRP A 190 39.46 -19.36 -22.90
CA TRP A 190 40.47 -18.36 -22.56
C TRP A 190 39.92 -17.04 -21.99
N GLY A 191 40.77 -16.37 -21.21
CA GLY A 191 40.56 -15.03 -20.69
C GLY A 191 41.20 -13.95 -21.57
N VAL A 192 40.56 -12.77 -21.65
CA VAL A 192 41.03 -11.61 -22.41
C VAL A 192 41.57 -10.54 -21.45
N GLY A 193 42.90 -10.49 -21.30
CA GLY A 193 43.63 -9.45 -20.58
C GLY A 193 44.20 -9.86 -19.21
N THR A 194 44.80 -8.90 -18.50
CA THR A 194 45.82 -9.14 -17.44
C THR A 194 45.31 -9.62 -16.06
N ARG A 195 44.02 -9.90 -15.89
CA ARG A 195 43.42 -10.41 -14.64
C ARG A 195 42.19 -11.26 -14.94
N ALA A 196 42.43 -12.54 -15.24
CA ALA A 196 41.43 -13.59 -15.29
C ALA A 196 41.90 -14.75 -14.39
N ARG A 197 41.01 -15.28 -13.55
CA ARG A 197 41.28 -16.46 -12.68
C ARG A 197 40.06 -17.35 -12.65
N THR A 198 40.20 -18.62 -13.00
CA THR A 198 39.19 -19.65 -12.75
C THR A 198 39.47 -20.29 -11.40
N PHE A 199 38.45 -20.45 -10.54
CA PHE A 199 38.63 -21.01 -9.20
C PHE A 199 37.64 -22.12 -8.84
N GLY A 200 36.74 -22.48 -9.75
CA GLY A 200 35.80 -23.58 -9.60
C GLY A 200 35.17 -23.94 -10.94
N ALA A 201 34.84 -25.23 -11.09
CA ALA A 201 34.05 -25.75 -12.19
C ALA A 201 32.99 -26.71 -11.60
N VAL A 202 31.84 -26.82 -12.26
CA VAL A 202 30.79 -27.80 -11.95
C VAL A 202 30.31 -28.38 -13.27
N PHE A 203 30.11 -29.69 -13.32
CA PHE A 203 29.49 -30.36 -14.45
C PHE A 203 28.16 -30.94 -13.99
N SER A 204 27.12 -30.82 -14.83
CA SER A 204 25.85 -31.49 -14.61
C SER A 204 25.54 -32.36 -15.81
N GLU A 205 25.28 -33.65 -15.55
CA GLU A 205 24.89 -34.59 -16.59
C GLU A 205 23.52 -34.19 -17.16
N LYS A 206 23.42 -34.19 -18.49
CA LYS A 206 22.21 -33.79 -19.20
C LYS A 206 21.61 -34.98 -19.93
N THR A 207 20.61 -35.61 -19.30
CA THR A 207 19.83 -36.67 -19.95
C THR A 207 18.68 -36.04 -20.72
N THR A 208 18.51 -36.43 -21.99
CA THR A 208 17.43 -35.92 -22.85
C THR A 208 16.45 -37.02 -23.24
N VAL A 209 15.16 -36.70 -23.21
CA VAL A 209 14.07 -37.58 -23.68
C VAL A 209 13.13 -36.78 -24.56
N THR A 210 12.75 -37.38 -25.68
CA THR A 210 11.79 -36.79 -26.61
C THR A 210 10.35 -37.21 -26.26
N ALA A 211 9.42 -36.27 -26.27
CA ALA A 211 8.01 -36.48 -25.93
C ALA A 211 7.07 -35.56 -26.72
N SER A 212 5.81 -35.97 -26.85
CA SER A 212 4.74 -35.16 -27.44
C SER A 212 4.01 -34.33 -26.38
N ALA A 213 3.39 -33.22 -26.79
CA ALA A 213 2.53 -32.44 -25.90
C ALA A 213 1.36 -33.30 -25.40
N GLY A 214 1.20 -33.41 -24.07
CA GLY A 214 0.24 -34.27 -23.39
C GLY A 214 0.79 -35.61 -22.89
N ASP A 215 2.04 -35.98 -23.24
CA ASP A 215 2.70 -37.15 -22.66
C ASP A 215 2.98 -36.91 -21.16
N VAL A 216 2.95 -37.97 -20.35
CA VAL A 216 3.36 -37.89 -18.94
C VAL A 216 4.83 -38.27 -18.83
N ILE A 217 5.63 -37.33 -18.36
CA ILE A 217 7.05 -37.50 -18.09
C ILE A 217 7.20 -38.00 -16.67
N LYS A 218 7.92 -39.13 -16.50
CA LYS A 218 8.30 -39.65 -15.20
C LYS A 218 9.79 -39.49 -14.97
N ILE A 219 10.11 -38.90 -13.81
CA ILE A 219 11.45 -38.71 -13.24
C ILE A 219 11.56 -39.73 -12.10
N THR A 220 12.56 -40.61 -12.15
CA THR A 220 12.77 -41.67 -11.14
C THR A 220 14.19 -41.61 -10.61
N SER A 221 14.37 -41.66 -9.29
CA SER A 221 15.68 -41.92 -8.68
C SER A 221 16.02 -43.40 -8.83
N THR A 222 17.21 -43.72 -9.37
CA THR A 222 17.66 -45.10 -9.54
C THR A 222 19.14 -45.28 -9.20
N PRO A 223 19.59 -46.46 -8.70
CA PRO A 223 18.87 -47.48 -7.94
C PRO A 223 19.29 -47.50 -6.45
N ASP A 224 20.12 -46.56 -5.99
CA ASP A 224 20.66 -46.59 -4.62
C ASP A 224 19.65 -46.04 -3.60
N SER A 225 19.30 -46.87 -2.62
CA SER A 225 18.34 -46.59 -1.55
C SER A 225 18.77 -45.51 -0.54
N SER A 226 19.90 -44.85 -0.82
CA SER A 226 20.48 -43.77 -0.02
C SER A 226 19.99 -42.37 -0.42
N ALA A 227 19.43 -42.22 -1.64
CA ALA A 227 19.18 -40.92 -2.29
C ALA A 227 17.71 -40.72 -2.71
N LEU A 228 17.00 -39.89 -1.96
CA LEU A 228 15.63 -39.47 -2.24
C LEU A 228 15.62 -38.22 -3.13
N LEU A 229 14.59 -38.03 -3.96
CA LEU A 229 14.40 -36.80 -4.74
C LEU A 229 14.11 -35.64 -3.77
N GLY A 230 15.02 -34.67 -3.72
CA GLY A 230 14.88 -33.44 -2.96
C GLY A 230 14.02 -32.42 -3.71
N ASN A 231 14.59 -31.26 -4.00
CA ASN A 231 13.94 -30.28 -4.86
C ASN A 231 14.04 -30.69 -6.33
N VAL A 232 12.91 -30.59 -7.03
CA VAL A 232 12.80 -30.79 -8.48
C VAL A 232 12.14 -29.54 -9.01
N SER A 233 12.80 -28.82 -9.92
CA SER A 233 12.29 -27.60 -10.54
C SER A 233 12.18 -27.76 -12.05
N LEU A 234 11.11 -27.19 -12.61
CA LEU A 234 10.90 -27.12 -14.05
C LEU A 234 11.21 -25.71 -14.54
N SER A 235 11.79 -25.59 -15.73
CA SER A 235 12.00 -24.29 -16.40
C SER A 235 10.70 -23.56 -16.71
N ASP A 236 9.58 -24.29 -16.74
CA ASP A 236 8.22 -23.75 -16.80
C ASP A 236 7.53 -23.96 -15.43
N ALA A 237 7.54 -22.89 -14.62
CA ALA A 237 6.93 -22.87 -13.30
C ALA A 237 5.39 -22.92 -13.29
N SER A 238 4.72 -22.98 -14.44
CA SER A 238 3.27 -23.16 -14.54
C SER A 238 2.83 -24.64 -14.56
N LEU A 239 3.77 -25.57 -14.70
CA LEU A 239 3.52 -27.01 -14.72
C LEU A 239 3.39 -27.58 -13.30
N GLU A 240 2.40 -28.44 -13.09
CA GLU A 240 2.19 -29.14 -11.82
C GLU A 240 3.10 -30.39 -11.72
N LEU A 241 3.96 -30.40 -10.70
CA LEU A 241 4.81 -31.55 -10.35
C LEU A 241 4.12 -32.40 -9.27
N VAL A 242 3.90 -33.67 -9.56
CA VAL A 242 3.35 -34.65 -8.61
C VAL A 242 4.48 -35.58 -8.14
N LYS A 243 4.84 -35.52 -6.86
CA LYS A 243 5.79 -36.43 -6.20
C LYS A 243 5.05 -37.58 -5.52
N ASN A 244 5.70 -38.74 -5.41
CA ASN A 244 5.18 -39.87 -4.65
C ASN A 244 5.58 -39.83 -3.16
N GLU A 245 4.90 -40.62 -2.31
CA GLU A 245 5.04 -40.56 -0.85
C GLU A 245 6.42 -41.01 -0.34
N ASP A 246 7.12 -41.90 -1.06
CA ASP A 246 8.48 -42.36 -0.71
C ASP A 246 9.60 -41.51 -1.32
N MET A 247 9.26 -40.41 -2.02
CA MET A 247 10.18 -39.47 -2.64
C MET A 247 11.15 -40.09 -3.67
N THR A 248 10.86 -41.27 -4.22
CA THR A 248 11.67 -41.89 -5.30
C THR A 248 11.22 -41.50 -6.71
N GLU A 249 10.02 -40.93 -6.86
CA GLU A 249 9.41 -40.62 -8.17
C GLU A 249 8.76 -39.24 -8.21
N CYS A 250 8.85 -38.58 -9.36
CA CYS A 250 8.10 -37.37 -9.67
C CYS A 250 7.57 -37.40 -11.11
N THR A 251 6.42 -36.78 -11.37
CA THR A 251 5.77 -36.75 -12.69
C THR A 251 5.22 -35.37 -13.03
N PHE A 252 5.19 -35.04 -14.32
CA PHE A 252 4.49 -33.87 -14.87
C PHE A 252 3.96 -34.18 -16.29
N THR A 253 3.03 -33.37 -16.79
CA THR A 253 2.52 -33.49 -18.17
C THR A 253 3.27 -32.53 -19.12
N MET A 254 3.75 -33.06 -20.24
CA MET A 254 4.56 -32.33 -21.21
C MET A 254 3.74 -31.24 -21.94
N PRO A 255 4.18 -29.96 -21.96
CA PRO A 255 3.55 -28.91 -22.73
C PRO A 255 3.96 -28.95 -24.22
N ALA A 256 3.53 -27.97 -25.00
CA ALA A 256 3.84 -27.84 -26.43
C ALA A 256 5.15 -27.06 -26.70
N HIS A 257 6.14 -27.23 -25.82
CA HIS A 257 7.47 -26.62 -25.86
C HIS A 257 8.45 -27.46 -25.02
N ASP A 258 9.75 -27.26 -25.25
CA ASP A 258 10.82 -27.97 -24.52
C ASP A 258 10.84 -27.57 -23.03
N VAL A 259 11.17 -28.52 -22.14
CA VAL A 259 11.19 -28.32 -20.69
C VAL A 259 12.54 -28.74 -20.11
N GLY A 260 13.20 -27.81 -19.42
CA GLY A 260 14.34 -28.10 -18.55
C GLY A 260 13.86 -28.57 -17.18
N VAL A 261 14.58 -29.54 -16.60
CA VAL A 261 14.33 -30.11 -15.27
C VAL A 261 15.64 -30.08 -14.50
N ASP A 262 15.66 -29.48 -13.31
CA ASP A 262 16.80 -29.55 -12.40
C ASP A 262 16.40 -30.40 -11.18
N VAL A 263 17.26 -31.37 -10.82
CA VAL A 263 16.99 -32.35 -9.76
C VAL A 263 18.09 -32.31 -8.70
N ALA A 264 17.69 -32.07 -7.45
CA ALA A 264 18.52 -32.23 -6.26
C ALA A 264 18.13 -33.50 -5.49
N PHE A 265 19.08 -34.10 -4.75
CA PHE A 265 18.87 -35.29 -3.92
C PHE A 265 19.02 -34.99 -2.43
N VAL A 266 18.44 -35.84 -1.57
CA VAL A 266 18.60 -35.81 -0.09
C VAL A 266 18.99 -37.20 0.41
N SER A 267 19.98 -37.26 1.32
CA SER A 267 20.47 -38.51 1.93
C SER A 267 19.51 -39.02 3.01
N SER A 268 19.33 -40.34 3.13
CA SER A 268 18.56 -40.97 4.22
C SER A 268 19.17 -40.82 5.63
N SER A 269 20.38 -40.28 5.75
CA SER A 269 21.13 -40.21 7.02
C SER A 269 20.60 -39.22 8.08
N PHE A 270 19.77 -38.23 7.71
CA PHE A 270 19.23 -37.26 8.69
C PHE A 270 18.19 -37.86 9.64
N GLU A 271 17.46 -38.92 9.24
CA GLU A 271 16.50 -39.58 10.13
C GLU A 271 17.19 -40.22 11.34
N ASP A 272 18.41 -40.73 11.15
CA ASP A 272 19.19 -41.38 12.20
C ASP A 272 19.78 -40.36 13.20
N GLU A 273 19.92 -39.10 12.81
CA GLU A 273 20.26 -37.98 13.71
C GLU A 273 19.09 -37.70 14.67
N ILE A 274 17.87 -37.57 14.13
CA ILE A 274 16.65 -37.30 14.91
C ILE A 274 16.31 -38.47 15.85
N ARG A 275 16.51 -39.72 15.42
CA ARG A 275 16.34 -40.92 16.25
C ARG A 275 17.25 -40.97 17.48
N GLN A 276 18.37 -40.25 17.49
CA GLN A 276 19.33 -40.25 18.60
C GLN A 276 19.02 -39.24 19.72
N ILE A 277 18.10 -38.30 19.50
CA ILE A 277 17.68 -37.33 20.53
C ILE A 277 17.11 -38.10 21.74
N SER A 278 17.58 -37.78 22.94
CA SER A 278 17.33 -38.55 24.17
C SER A 278 16.55 -37.75 25.22
N PHE A 279 15.99 -38.44 26.22
CA PHE A 279 15.25 -37.79 27.31
C PHE A 279 16.08 -36.74 28.07
N ASP A 280 17.41 -36.87 28.12
CA ASP A 280 18.28 -35.90 28.79
C ASP A 280 18.17 -34.48 28.23
N GLU A 281 17.76 -34.34 26.96
CA GLU A 281 17.51 -33.05 26.29
C GLU A 281 16.18 -32.39 26.72
N ILE A 282 15.20 -33.18 27.20
CA ILE A 282 13.84 -32.69 27.52
C ILE A 282 13.44 -32.84 29.00
N LYS A 283 14.21 -33.55 29.82
CA LYS A 283 13.83 -33.96 31.18
C LYS A 283 13.49 -32.81 32.13
N GLY A 284 13.97 -31.59 31.90
CA GLY A 284 13.80 -30.48 32.84
C GLY A 284 14.36 -30.82 34.23
N ALA A 285 13.49 -30.84 35.25
CA ALA A 285 13.86 -31.22 36.62
C ALA A 285 13.73 -32.74 36.91
N ASN A 286 13.17 -33.52 35.99
CA ASN A 286 12.86 -34.94 36.20
C ASN A 286 14.13 -35.82 36.15
N VAL A 287 14.04 -36.99 36.80
CA VAL A 287 15.17 -37.93 36.92
C VAL A 287 15.10 -39.13 35.97
N SER A 288 13.92 -39.50 35.46
CA SER A 288 13.76 -40.59 34.48
C SER A 288 12.46 -40.45 33.67
N GLU A 289 12.41 -41.09 32.49
CA GLU A 289 11.19 -41.20 31.68
C GLU A 289 10.05 -41.92 32.42
N SER A 290 10.37 -42.81 33.37
CA SER A 290 9.41 -43.60 34.14
C SER A 290 8.86 -42.90 35.39
N GLU A 291 9.43 -41.76 35.79
CA GLU A 291 9.10 -41.04 37.03
C GLU A 291 9.05 -39.53 36.74
N VAL A 292 8.10 -39.10 35.91
CA VAL A 292 7.89 -37.69 35.55
C VAL A 292 6.90 -37.04 36.50
N ASP A 293 7.33 -36.05 37.29
CA ASP A 293 6.50 -35.33 38.27
C ASP A 293 6.55 -33.79 38.15
N SER A 294 7.41 -33.30 37.26
CA SER A 294 7.75 -31.89 37.07
C SER A 294 7.72 -31.54 35.58
N ASP A 295 7.53 -30.26 35.22
CA ASP A 295 7.45 -29.83 33.81
C ASP A 295 8.71 -30.21 33.01
N LEU A 296 8.51 -30.57 31.74
CA LEU A 296 9.57 -30.89 30.78
C LEU A 296 10.14 -29.61 30.15
N ALA A 297 11.41 -29.66 29.76
CA ALA A 297 12.12 -28.57 29.07
C ALA A 297 12.14 -28.86 27.55
N LEU A 298 10.99 -28.68 26.88
CA LEU A 298 10.89 -28.91 25.44
C LEU A 298 11.60 -27.79 24.64
N PHE A 299 12.15 -28.16 23.49
CA PHE A 299 12.77 -27.25 22.52
C PHE A 299 11.85 -27.00 21.33
N ASP A 300 11.93 -25.79 20.75
CA ASP A 300 11.13 -25.30 19.62
C ASP A 300 11.89 -25.32 18.28
N GLY A 301 13.17 -25.66 18.29
CA GLY A 301 14.00 -25.79 17.10
C GLY A 301 15.21 -26.70 17.29
N TRP A 302 15.74 -27.24 16.20
CA TRP A 302 16.89 -28.13 16.20
C TRP A 302 17.74 -27.96 14.93
N VAL A 303 19.06 -28.10 15.04
CA VAL A 303 19.99 -28.07 13.89
C VAL A 303 20.34 -29.49 13.49
N THR A 304 20.21 -29.82 12.21
CA THR A 304 20.54 -31.13 11.63
C THR A 304 21.48 -30.98 10.43
N ALA A 305 21.98 -32.11 9.92
CA ALA A 305 22.84 -32.16 8.74
C ALA A 305 22.24 -31.48 7.48
N ILE A 306 20.91 -31.42 7.36
CA ILE A 306 20.20 -30.79 6.22
C ILE A 306 19.68 -29.37 6.52
N GLY A 307 19.98 -28.81 7.69
CA GLY A 307 19.59 -27.44 8.07
C GLY A 307 18.83 -27.34 9.39
N TYR A 308 18.22 -26.18 9.62
CA TYR A 308 17.42 -25.88 10.80
C TYR A 308 16.00 -26.44 10.64
N ALA A 309 15.54 -27.19 11.63
CA ALA A 309 14.17 -27.64 11.77
C ALA A 309 13.46 -26.79 12.84
N ASP A 310 12.27 -26.29 12.51
CA ASP A 310 11.28 -25.90 13.52
C ASP A 310 10.73 -27.18 14.15
N VAL A 311 10.55 -27.19 15.47
CA VAL A 311 10.09 -28.36 16.21
C VAL A 311 8.75 -28.06 16.88
N SER A 312 7.72 -28.79 16.47
CA SER A 312 6.42 -28.80 17.13
C SER A 312 6.24 -30.10 17.91
N TRP A 313 5.35 -30.10 18.88
CA TRP A 313 5.15 -31.23 19.80
C TRP A 313 3.69 -31.66 19.85
N MET A 314 3.47 -32.96 20.01
CA MET A 314 2.15 -33.58 20.14
C MET A 314 2.14 -34.52 21.35
N SER A 315 1.07 -34.53 22.14
CA SER A 315 0.87 -35.50 23.22
C SER A 315 -0.22 -36.51 22.87
N SER A 316 0.00 -37.78 23.22
CA SER A 316 -1.05 -38.80 23.15
C SER A 316 -2.06 -38.72 24.32
N ASP A 317 -1.74 -37.97 25.39
CA ASP A 317 -2.69 -37.58 26.45
C ASP A 317 -2.35 -36.18 27.01
N GLU A 318 -2.91 -35.13 26.39
CA GLU A 318 -2.85 -33.74 26.86
C GLU A 318 -3.35 -33.57 28.31
N SER A 319 -4.17 -34.49 28.84
CA SER A 319 -4.62 -34.46 30.25
C SER A 319 -3.58 -35.00 31.24
N ALA A 320 -2.38 -35.36 30.76
CA ALA A 320 -1.26 -35.88 31.55
C ALA A 320 0.03 -35.12 31.28
N ILE A 321 0.37 -34.87 30.00
CA ILE A 321 1.45 -33.96 29.60
C ILE A 321 0.95 -33.15 28.41
N THR A 322 1.02 -31.82 28.45
CA THR A 322 0.60 -30.99 27.31
C THR A 322 1.66 -30.95 26.22
N ALA A 323 1.32 -30.58 24.98
CA ALA A 323 2.27 -30.25 23.91
C ALA A 323 3.36 -29.22 24.32
N SER A 324 3.12 -28.36 25.31
CA SER A 324 4.12 -27.43 25.87
C SER A 324 4.96 -27.99 27.03
N GLY A 325 4.89 -29.30 27.30
CA GLY A 325 5.67 -29.96 28.34
C GLY A 325 5.16 -29.81 29.78
N ILE A 326 4.01 -29.16 30.00
CA ILE A 326 3.40 -29.00 31.33
C ILE A 326 2.88 -30.35 31.82
N VAL A 327 3.28 -30.76 33.02
CA VAL A 327 2.95 -32.08 33.59
C VAL A 327 1.74 -31.98 34.53
N ASN A 328 0.70 -32.74 34.21
CA ASN A 328 -0.57 -32.81 34.92
C ASN A 328 -0.71 -34.14 35.65
N SER A 329 -0.07 -34.23 36.82
CA SER A 329 -0.19 -35.39 37.71
C SER A 329 -1.64 -35.63 38.17
N SER A 330 -2.00 -36.91 38.29
CA SER A 330 -3.34 -37.36 38.71
C SER A 330 -3.24 -38.35 39.88
N SER A 331 -4.35 -38.76 40.48
CA SER A 331 -4.34 -39.76 41.57
C SER A 331 -3.80 -41.14 41.16
N GLU A 332 -3.70 -41.40 39.86
CA GLU A 332 -3.08 -42.59 39.27
C GLU A 332 -1.94 -42.19 38.32
N ALA A 333 -0.96 -43.08 38.17
CA ALA A 333 0.13 -42.88 37.22
C ALA A 333 -0.37 -43.12 35.80
N LYS A 334 0.12 -42.31 34.85
CA LYS A 334 -0.32 -42.37 33.44
C LYS A 334 0.88 -42.49 32.51
N SER A 335 0.80 -43.40 31.54
CA SER A 335 1.77 -43.47 30.45
C SER A 335 1.34 -42.56 29.30
N VAL A 336 2.29 -41.79 28.75
CA VAL A 336 2.07 -40.79 27.70
C VAL A 336 3.19 -40.90 26.67
N THR A 337 2.84 -40.93 25.40
CA THR A 337 3.80 -40.78 24.30
C THR A 337 3.78 -39.31 23.90
N LEU A 338 4.93 -38.65 23.97
CA LEU A 338 5.13 -37.28 23.50
C LEU A 338 5.97 -37.33 22.22
N THR A 339 5.50 -36.70 21.15
CA THR A 339 6.12 -36.78 19.82
C THR A 339 6.59 -35.40 19.38
N ALA A 340 7.89 -35.24 19.18
CA ALA A 340 8.46 -34.11 18.47
C ALA A 340 8.32 -34.32 16.95
N VAL A 341 7.91 -33.27 16.25
CA VAL A 341 7.69 -33.20 14.81
C VAL A 341 8.59 -32.12 14.25
N PHE A 342 9.54 -32.52 13.40
CA PHE A 342 10.58 -31.66 12.83
C PHE A 342 10.18 -31.25 11.42
N THR A 343 10.03 -29.95 11.18
CA THR A 343 9.65 -29.37 9.88
C THR A 343 10.72 -28.39 9.40
N TYR A 344 11.08 -28.48 8.12
CA TYR A 344 12.19 -27.72 7.55
C TYR A 344 11.70 -26.58 6.64
N GLN A 345 12.07 -25.34 6.93
CA GLN A 345 11.60 -24.17 6.15
C GLN A 345 12.05 -24.23 4.67
N ASP A 346 13.29 -24.66 4.43
CA ASP A 346 13.85 -24.80 3.07
C ASP A 346 13.39 -26.11 2.36
N TYR A 347 12.77 -27.03 3.10
CA TYR A 347 12.30 -28.34 2.62
C TYR A 347 10.91 -28.68 3.19
N PRO A 348 9.85 -27.91 2.86
CA PRO A 348 8.56 -27.96 3.57
C PRO A 348 7.78 -29.28 3.43
N ASN A 349 8.19 -30.17 2.52
CA ASN A 349 7.62 -31.51 2.36
C ASN A 349 8.38 -32.59 3.15
N ILE A 350 9.49 -32.26 3.81
CA ILE A 350 10.23 -33.17 4.70
C ILE A 350 9.70 -32.97 6.11
N THR A 351 9.26 -34.07 6.73
CA THR A 351 8.86 -34.11 8.14
C THR A 351 9.40 -35.36 8.78
N ALA A 352 10.01 -35.22 9.95
CA ALA A 352 10.56 -36.33 10.74
C ALA A 352 10.02 -36.30 12.18
N TYR A 353 10.07 -37.45 12.84
CA TYR A 353 9.37 -37.68 14.11
C TYR A 353 10.30 -38.29 15.16
N ARG A 354 10.16 -37.85 16.42
CA ARG A 354 10.81 -38.46 17.58
C ARG A 354 9.84 -38.65 18.72
N GLU A 355 9.57 -39.91 19.08
CA GLU A 355 8.69 -40.27 20.20
C GLU A 355 9.45 -40.52 21.50
N PHE A 356 8.90 -40.04 22.60
CA PHE A 356 9.33 -40.27 23.98
C PHE A 356 8.18 -40.94 24.74
N ASN A 357 8.43 -42.09 25.37
CA ASN A 357 7.42 -42.86 26.10
C ASN A 357 7.60 -42.63 27.60
N LEU A 358 6.81 -41.71 28.14
CA LEU A 358 6.92 -41.18 29.50
C LEU A 358 5.86 -41.78 30.42
N THR A 359 6.13 -41.79 31.73
CA THR A 359 5.15 -42.12 32.76
C THR A 359 5.08 -41.00 33.80
N VAL A 360 3.92 -40.34 33.85
CA VAL A 360 3.61 -39.32 34.85
C VAL A 360 3.29 -39.99 36.17
N SER A 361 3.99 -39.58 37.22
CA SER A 361 3.84 -40.07 38.59
C SER A 361 2.46 -39.75 39.18
N ALA A 362 1.95 -40.67 40.00
CA ALA A 362 0.72 -40.45 40.76
C ALA A 362 0.93 -39.39 41.85
N ASP A 363 0.04 -38.41 41.93
CA ASP A 363 0.01 -37.36 42.94
C ASP A 363 -1.31 -37.43 43.72
N THR A 364 -1.20 -37.61 45.04
CA THR A 364 -2.33 -37.80 45.95
C THR A 364 -2.58 -36.60 46.86
N ASP A 365 -1.82 -35.50 46.72
CA ASP A 365 -1.98 -34.29 47.52
C ASP A 365 -2.82 -33.23 46.76
N ASP A 366 -4.14 -33.37 46.86
CA ASP A 366 -5.10 -32.43 46.28
C ASP A 366 -4.90 -30.99 46.78
N ALA A 367 -4.39 -30.79 48.00
CA ALA A 367 -4.14 -29.46 48.55
C ALA A 367 -2.90 -28.81 47.94
N ALA A 368 -1.80 -29.57 47.77
CA ALA A 368 -0.63 -29.11 47.04
C ALA A 368 -0.95 -28.87 45.54
N ALA A 369 -1.82 -29.69 44.94
CA ALA A 369 -2.27 -29.50 43.56
C ALA A 369 -3.04 -28.19 43.37
N VAL A 370 -4.05 -27.92 44.21
CA VAL A 370 -4.82 -26.66 44.18
C VAL A 370 -3.92 -25.44 44.45
N ALA A 371 -2.99 -25.53 45.41
CA ALA A 371 -2.04 -24.45 45.70
C ALA A 371 -1.11 -24.15 44.53
N ALA A 372 -0.51 -25.17 43.90
CA ALA A 372 0.38 -25.00 42.75
C ALA A 372 -0.37 -24.43 41.52
N ALA A 373 -1.59 -24.90 41.27
CA ALA A 373 -2.45 -24.34 40.22
C ALA A 373 -2.77 -22.86 40.49
N LYS A 374 -3.13 -22.50 41.73
CA LYS A 374 -3.37 -21.11 42.14
C LYS A 374 -2.15 -20.21 42.02
N GLU A 375 -0.96 -20.70 42.35
CA GLU A 375 0.29 -19.94 42.17
C GLU A 375 0.54 -19.66 40.68
N SER A 376 0.46 -20.70 39.83
CA SER A 376 0.74 -20.60 38.38
C SER A 376 -0.32 -19.86 37.55
N LEU A 377 -1.58 -19.81 37.99
CA LEU A 377 -2.67 -19.24 37.21
C LEU A 377 -2.46 -17.74 36.95
N THR A 378 -2.39 -17.34 35.68
CA THR A 378 -2.25 -15.94 35.26
C THR A 378 -3.13 -15.66 34.04
N LEU A 379 -3.59 -14.41 33.91
CA LEU A 379 -4.31 -13.91 32.73
C LEU A 379 -3.45 -12.92 31.90
N GLY A 380 -2.15 -12.79 32.23
CA GLY A 380 -1.28 -11.79 31.61
C GLY A 380 -1.52 -10.37 32.17
N ASP A 381 -1.25 -9.35 31.34
CA ASP A 381 -1.56 -7.97 31.69
C ASP A 381 -3.06 -7.71 31.49
N THR A 382 -3.73 -7.35 32.58
CA THR A 382 -5.18 -7.12 32.66
C THR A 382 -5.50 -5.65 32.96
N SER A 383 -4.50 -4.76 32.94
CA SER A 383 -4.65 -3.33 33.28
C SER A 383 -5.15 -2.44 32.13
N ALA A 384 -5.23 -2.96 30.90
CA ALA A 384 -5.67 -2.21 29.73
C ALA A 384 -6.34 -3.10 28.66
N VAL A 385 -7.29 -3.94 29.08
CA VAL A 385 -7.95 -4.94 28.21
C VAL A 385 -8.83 -4.25 27.16
N ARG A 386 -8.80 -4.79 25.93
CA ARG A 386 -9.61 -4.37 24.78
C ARG A 386 -10.32 -5.58 24.15
N ASP A 387 -9.61 -6.69 24.02
CA ASP A 387 -10.09 -7.92 23.40
C ASP A 387 -10.61 -8.94 24.44
N ASN A 388 -11.27 -9.99 23.95
CA ASN A 388 -11.76 -11.10 24.79
C ASN A 388 -10.61 -11.79 25.55
N ILE A 389 -10.89 -12.19 26.80
CA ILE A 389 -9.90 -12.83 27.68
C ILE A 389 -10.07 -14.35 27.60
N THR A 390 -9.03 -15.09 27.21
CA THR A 390 -9.06 -16.56 27.26
C THR A 390 -9.03 -17.05 28.71
N LEU A 391 -10.15 -17.57 29.21
CA LEU A 391 -10.27 -18.10 30.56
C LEU A 391 -10.03 -19.63 30.59
N PRO A 392 -8.97 -20.13 31.26
CA PRO A 392 -8.69 -21.57 31.30
C PRO A 392 -9.70 -22.32 32.19
N ALA A 393 -10.23 -23.43 31.69
CA ALA A 393 -11.15 -24.32 32.41
C ALA A 393 -10.45 -25.37 33.29
N SER A 394 -9.13 -25.49 33.16
CA SER A 394 -8.27 -26.40 33.94
C SER A 394 -6.96 -25.72 34.32
N GLY A 395 -6.38 -26.17 35.43
CA GLY A 395 -5.07 -25.74 35.92
C GLY A 395 -4.11 -26.90 36.07
N ARG A 396 -2.89 -26.59 36.52
CA ARG A 396 -1.83 -27.59 36.79
C ARG A 396 -2.33 -28.74 37.66
N LYS A 397 -1.70 -29.91 37.50
CA LYS A 397 -1.98 -31.12 38.29
C LYS A 397 -3.45 -31.57 38.22
N ASN A 398 -4.03 -31.43 37.03
CA ASN A 398 -5.42 -31.82 36.73
C ASN A 398 -6.45 -31.20 37.69
N THR A 399 -6.30 -29.90 37.95
CA THR A 399 -7.28 -29.09 38.71
C THR A 399 -8.34 -28.53 37.77
N THR A 400 -9.59 -28.44 38.22
CA THR A 400 -10.69 -27.80 37.47
C THR A 400 -10.80 -26.33 37.90
N ILE A 401 -10.97 -25.43 36.92
CA ILE A 401 -11.16 -24.00 37.15
C ILE A 401 -12.53 -23.59 36.62
N THR A 402 -13.27 -22.83 37.42
CA THR A 402 -14.52 -22.17 37.03
C THR A 402 -14.42 -20.68 37.32
N TRP A 403 -15.12 -19.85 36.54
CA TRP A 403 -14.97 -18.41 36.56
C TRP A 403 -16.29 -17.71 36.87
N GLU A 404 -16.22 -16.65 37.67
CA GLU A 404 -17.33 -15.76 38.01
C GLU A 404 -16.88 -14.30 37.87
N SER A 405 -17.65 -13.51 37.12
CA SER A 405 -17.44 -12.08 36.94
C SER A 405 -18.29 -11.27 37.90
N SER A 406 -17.72 -10.16 38.38
CA SER A 406 -18.47 -9.16 39.16
C SER A 406 -19.34 -8.24 38.31
N ASP A 407 -19.15 -8.20 36.99
CA ASP A 407 -20.05 -7.53 36.03
C ASP A 407 -20.03 -8.24 34.66
N GLU A 408 -20.96 -9.17 34.47
CA GLU A 408 -21.16 -9.89 33.20
C GLU A 408 -21.54 -8.97 32.01
N THR A 409 -21.90 -7.71 32.24
CA THR A 409 -22.15 -6.74 31.16
C THR A 409 -20.87 -6.10 30.61
N VAL A 410 -19.73 -6.33 31.25
CA VAL A 410 -18.41 -5.77 30.87
C VAL A 410 -17.43 -6.89 30.55
N VAL A 411 -17.38 -7.95 31.37
CA VAL A 411 -16.69 -9.21 31.05
C VAL A 411 -17.56 -10.37 31.47
N ALA A 412 -18.00 -11.20 30.53
CA ALA A 412 -18.83 -12.38 30.81
C ALA A 412 -18.01 -13.53 31.43
N ASN A 413 -18.69 -14.52 32.01
CA ASN A 413 -18.04 -15.68 32.67
C ASN A 413 -17.25 -16.60 31.73
N ASP A 414 -17.42 -16.44 30.41
CA ASP A 414 -16.63 -17.12 29.37
C ASP A 414 -15.42 -16.29 28.88
N GLY A 415 -15.27 -15.05 29.36
CA GLY A 415 -14.20 -14.13 28.98
C GLY A 415 -14.55 -13.15 27.86
N THR A 416 -15.78 -13.17 27.34
CA THR A 416 -16.25 -12.19 26.35
C THR A 416 -16.25 -10.78 26.95
N VAL A 417 -15.56 -9.83 26.32
CA VAL A 417 -15.41 -8.44 26.77
C VAL A 417 -16.38 -7.53 26.00
N THR A 418 -17.06 -6.64 26.72
CA THR A 418 -17.89 -5.57 26.14
C THR A 418 -17.34 -4.21 26.54
N ARG A 419 -16.90 -3.43 25.55
CA ARG A 419 -16.38 -2.08 25.73
C ARG A 419 -17.49 -1.04 25.67
N TYR A 420 -17.30 0.08 26.38
CA TYR A 420 -18.29 1.16 26.49
C TYR A 420 -17.67 2.51 26.10
N PRO A 421 -18.50 3.47 25.65
CA PRO A 421 -18.02 4.81 25.36
C PRO A 421 -17.61 5.57 26.63
N GLU A 422 -16.59 6.41 26.50
CA GLU A 422 -16.18 7.50 27.40
C GLU A 422 -15.76 7.13 28.84
N ALA A 423 -15.77 5.86 29.22
CA ALA A 423 -15.30 5.42 30.54
C ALA A 423 -14.66 4.02 30.51
N ASP A 424 -13.48 3.93 31.12
CA ASP A 424 -12.88 2.65 31.52
C ASP A 424 -13.74 1.99 32.60
N ARG A 425 -13.75 0.65 32.63
CA ARG A 425 -14.51 -0.14 33.60
C ARG A 425 -13.66 -1.20 34.26
N ASP A 426 -13.62 -1.16 35.59
CA ASP A 426 -12.97 -2.18 36.40
C ASP A 426 -13.93 -3.34 36.71
N VAL A 427 -13.47 -4.56 36.44
CA VAL A 427 -14.14 -5.82 36.75
C VAL A 427 -13.19 -6.70 37.56
N VAL A 428 -13.70 -7.39 38.58
CA VAL A 428 -13.00 -8.51 39.22
C VAL A 428 -13.52 -9.81 38.64
N LEU A 429 -12.61 -10.63 38.12
CA LEU A 429 -12.85 -12.03 37.76
C LEU A 429 -12.35 -12.94 38.88
N THR A 430 -13.18 -13.88 39.32
CA THR A 430 -12.85 -14.85 40.37
C THR A 430 -12.71 -16.24 39.77
N ALA A 431 -11.50 -16.79 39.80
CA ALA A 431 -11.23 -18.18 39.49
C ALA A 431 -11.46 -19.04 40.74
N THR A 432 -12.36 -20.02 40.67
CA THR A 432 -12.50 -21.09 41.66
C THR A 432 -11.79 -22.33 41.16
N ILE A 433 -10.70 -22.69 41.84
CA ILE A 433 -9.78 -23.78 41.49
C ILE A 433 -10.07 -24.96 42.42
N SER A 434 -10.24 -26.16 41.89
CA SER A 434 -10.63 -27.33 42.69
C SER A 434 -9.99 -28.64 42.23
N ARG A 435 -9.77 -29.56 43.18
CA ARG A 435 -9.44 -30.96 42.94
C ARG A 435 -9.99 -31.83 44.07
N GLY A 436 -10.70 -32.90 43.74
CA GLY A 436 -11.35 -33.74 44.74
C GLY A 436 -12.35 -32.96 45.60
N ALA A 437 -12.10 -32.91 46.92
CA ALA A 437 -12.88 -32.13 47.88
C ALA A 437 -12.21 -30.81 48.31
N VAL A 438 -11.06 -30.46 47.72
CA VAL A 438 -10.30 -29.25 48.04
C VAL A 438 -10.57 -28.18 46.97
N SER A 439 -10.76 -26.93 47.42
CA SER A 439 -10.94 -25.77 46.54
C SER A 439 -10.33 -24.51 47.15
N ASP A 440 -9.84 -23.61 46.31
CA ASP A 440 -9.37 -22.27 46.68
C ASP A 440 -9.68 -21.28 45.55
N THR A 441 -9.73 -19.99 45.84
CA THR A 441 -10.06 -18.94 44.84
C THR A 441 -8.91 -17.99 44.56
N LYS A 442 -8.89 -17.39 43.37
CA LYS A 442 -7.95 -16.32 42.97
C LYS A 442 -8.71 -15.22 42.23
N GLU A 443 -8.56 -13.99 42.70
CA GLU A 443 -9.13 -12.80 42.06
C GLU A 443 -8.15 -12.18 41.05
N PHE A 444 -8.67 -11.72 39.92
CA PHE A 444 -7.97 -10.93 38.92
C PHE A 444 -8.71 -9.61 38.72
N ARG A 445 -7.98 -8.49 38.77
CA ARG A 445 -8.52 -7.17 38.46
C ARG A 445 -8.30 -6.88 36.99
N VAL A 446 -9.39 -6.65 36.28
CA VAL A 446 -9.42 -6.37 34.84
C VAL A 446 -9.92 -4.95 34.66
N THR A 447 -9.14 -4.10 34.00
CA THR A 447 -9.58 -2.78 33.55
C THR A 447 -9.84 -2.85 32.05
N VAL A 448 -11.11 -2.83 31.66
CA VAL A 448 -11.54 -2.76 30.26
C VAL A 448 -11.52 -1.30 29.84
N ILE A 449 -10.75 -0.99 28.80
CA ILE A 449 -10.55 0.38 28.32
C ILE A 449 -11.73 0.80 27.45
N GLY A 450 -12.30 1.96 27.77
CA GLY A 450 -13.40 2.55 26.99
C GLY A 450 -12.96 2.93 25.56
N TYR A 451 -13.90 3.35 24.73
CA TYR A 451 -13.60 4.06 23.48
C TYR A 451 -14.17 5.48 23.54
N LEU A 452 -13.51 6.44 22.89
CA LEU A 452 -14.13 7.75 22.70
C LEU A 452 -15.19 7.66 21.60
N ALA A 453 -16.33 8.31 21.81
CA ALA A 453 -17.38 8.34 20.81
C ALA A 453 -16.88 9.09 19.56
N VAL A 454 -17.14 8.52 18.39
CA VAL A 454 -16.90 9.24 17.13
C VAL A 454 -18.13 10.11 16.86
N GLU A 455 -17.95 11.41 16.73
CA GLU A 455 -18.99 12.33 16.29
C GLU A 455 -18.72 12.75 14.84
N ILE A 456 -19.71 12.59 13.95
CA ILE A 456 -19.64 13.02 12.55
C ILE A 456 -20.27 14.41 12.46
N SER A 457 -19.48 15.43 12.10
CA SER A 457 -19.96 16.82 11.99
C SER A 457 -20.50 17.15 10.61
N ARG A 458 -19.94 16.55 9.55
CA ARG A 458 -20.35 16.79 8.16
C ARG A 458 -20.06 15.59 7.26
N VAL A 459 -20.95 15.36 6.29
CA VAL A 459 -20.70 14.50 5.13
C VAL A 459 -20.81 15.39 3.89
N ALA A 460 -19.92 15.22 2.92
CA ALA A 460 -19.98 15.90 1.63
C ALA A 460 -20.07 14.89 0.49
N VAL A 461 -20.88 15.22 -0.51
CA VAL A 461 -21.01 14.46 -1.77
C VAL A 461 -20.25 15.24 -2.86
N SER A 462 -19.72 14.54 -3.86
CA SER A 462 -19.14 15.16 -5.05
C SER A 462 -19.67 14.54 -6.33
N ASN A 463 -19.71 15.33 -7.39
CA ASN A 463 -20.03 14.84 -8.73
C ASN A 463 -18.81 14.15 -9.39
N ALA A 464 -18.98 13.68 -10.64
CA ALA A 464 -17.92 13.05 -11.42
C ALA A 464 -16.70 13.97 -11.68
N ASP A 465 -16.90 15.28 -11.72
CA ASP A 465 -15.84 16.28 -11.94
C ASP A 465 -15.08 16.64 -10.65
N GLY A 466 -15.54 16.14 -9.50
CA GLY A 466 -14.96 16.37 -8.18
C GLY A 466 -15.38 17.67 -7.51
N ASP A 467 -16.42 18.34 -8.02
CA ASP A 467 -17.07 19.46 -7.33
C ASP A 467 -17.92 18.94 -6.17
N VAL A 468 -17.93 19.67 -5.05
CA VAL A 468 -18.76 19.34 -3.89
C VAL A 468 -20.21 19.72 -4.18
N VAL A 469 -21.07 18.72 -4.31
CA VAL A 469 -22.52 18.88 -4.45
C VAL A 469 -23.16 18.63 -3.09
N LEU A 470 -24.13 19.46 -2.70
CA LEU A 470 -24.78 19.34 -1.39
C LEU A 470 -26.13 18.65 -1.44
N SER A 471 -26.54 18.13 -2.60
CA SER A 471 -27.59 17.13 -2.71
C SER A 471 -26.97 15.84 -3.27
N PRO A 472 -27.45 14.66 -2.84
CA PRO A 472 -27.28 13.45 -3.62
C PRO A 472 -27.76 13.67 -5.06
N VAL A 473 -27.00 13.14 -6.01
CA VAL A 473 -27.30 13.19 -7.46
C VAL A 473 -26.91 11.85 -8.08
N ASP A 474 -27.56 11.50 -9.18
CA ASP A 474 -27.26 10.28 -9.93
C ASP A 474 -25.82 10.34 -10.48
N GLY A 475 -24.99 9.37 -10.06
CA GLY A 475 -23.57 9.33 -10.41
C GLY A 475 -22.67 10.25 -9.55
N GLY A 476 -23.21 10.80 -8.47
CA GLY A 476 -22.40 11.40 -7.39
C GLY A 476 -21.83 10.34 -6.45
N TYR A 477 -20.90 10.77 -5.58
CA TYR A 477 -20.23 9.92 -4.60
C TYR A 477 -20.08 10.63 -3.26
N VAL A 478 -20.17 9.90 -2.15
CA VAL A 478 -19.70 10.43 -0.87
C VAL A 478 -18.19 10.64 -1.00
N SER A 479 -17.71 11.87 -0.78
CA SER A 479 -16.32 12.25 -1.05
C SER A 479 -15.56 12.69 0.20
N HIS A 480 -16.27 13.24 1.20
CA HIS A 480 -15.65 13.67 2.46
C HIS A 480 -16.54 13.29 3.64
N ILE A 481 -15.92 12.82 4.71
CA ILE A 481 -16.54 12.70 6.03
C ILE A 481 -15.67 13.44 7.02
N VAL A 482 -16.28 14.40 7.70
CA VAL A 482 -15.65 15.23 8.73
C VAL A 482 -16.11 14.71 10.07
N TYR A 483 -15.15 14.38 10.93
CA TYR A 483 -15.40 13.79 12.23
C TYR A 483 -14.54 14.45 13.31
N THR A 484 -15.13 14.59 14.48
CA THR A 484 -14.54 15.18 15.67
C THR A 484 -14.33 14.09 16.72
N SER A 485 -13.11 13.56 16.77
CA SER A 485 -12.67 12.66 17.83
C SER A 485 -11.15 12.71 17.98
N HIS A 486 -10.65 12.97 19.18
CA HIS A 486 -9.24 12.73 19.52
C HIS A 486 -9.10 11.24 19.82
N ILE A 487 -8.77 10.42 18.81
CA ILE A 487 -8.53 8.98 18.97
C ILE A 487 -7.08 8.80 19.46
N PRO A 488 -6.84 8.47 20.74
CA PRO A 488 -5.49 8.41 21.28
C PRO A 488 -4.87 7.04 20.94
N ASN A 489 -3.86 7.03 20.07
CA ASN A 489 -3.23 5.83 19.52
C ASN A 489 -4.23 4.84 18.87
N PRO A 490 -4.76 5.14 17.66
CA PRO A 490 -5.50 4.12 16.91
C PRO A 490 -4.60 2.90 16.69
N THR A 491 -5.10 1.71 17.01
CA THR A 491 -4.36 0.46 16.78
C THR A 491 -4.31 0.06 15.31
N GLY A 492 -4.96 0.85 14.44
CA GLY A 492 -5.06 0.60 13.00
C GLY A 492 -6.18 -0.40 12.66
N SER A 493 -6.93 -0.84 13.66
CA SER A 493 -8.11 -1.71 13.54
C SER A 493 -9.38 -0.91 13.30
N GLU A 494 -9.50 0.29 13.86
CA GLU A 494 -10.72 1.10 13.89
C GLU A 494 -11.21 1.46 12.48
N ARG A 495 -12.53 1.32 12.23
CA ARG A 495 -13.15 1.53 10.92
C ARG A 495 -14.36 2.44 10.97
N LEU A 496 -14.47 3.29 9.95
CA LEU A 496 -15.71 3.93 9.56
C LEU A 496 -16.41 3.07 8.49
N ILE A 497 -17.70 2.80 8.65
CA ILE A 497 -18.54 2.20 7.61
C ILE A 497 -19.52 3.25 7.11
N VAL A 498 -19.48 3.49 5.81
CA VAL A 498 -20.36 4.41 5.11
C VAL A 498 -21.37 3.57 4.33
N ALA A 499 -22.67 3.88 4.45
CA ALA A 499 -23.74 3.14 3.80
C ALA A 499 -24.77 4.09 3.21
N VAL A 500 -25.08 3.93 1.93
CA VAL A 500 -26.04 4.74 1.18
C VAL A 500 -27.28 3.91 0.89
N TYR A 501 -28.45 4.44 1.22
CA TYR A 501 -29.74 3.75 1.11
C TYR A 501 -30.70 4.56 0.24
N ASP A 502 -31.49 3.89 -0.60
CA ASP A 502 -32.55 4.52 -1.39
C ASP A 502 -33.78 4.77 -0.51
N GLU A 503 -34.23 6.02 -0.37
CA GLU A 503 -35.45 6.34 0.40
C GLU A 503 -36.71 5.86 -0.33
N GLU A 504 -36.72 5.90 -1.66
CA GLU A 504 -37.89 5.51 -2.45
C GLU A 504 -38.03 3.99 -2.57
N ASP A 505 -36.92 3.24 -2.66
CA ASP A 505 -36.93 1.76 -2.69
C ASP A 505 -36.89 1.13 -1.28
N SER A 506 -37.76 1.62 -0.39
CA SER A 506 -37.99 1.09 0.97
C SER A 506 -36.75 0.99 1.87
N GLY A 507 -35.73 1.83 1.66
CA GLY A 507 -34.46 1.75 2.39
C GLY A 507 -33.52 0.67 1.87
N ARG A 508 -33.54 0.35 0.57
CA ARG A 508 -32.58 -0.59 -0.05
C ARG A 508 -31.16 0.00 0.00
N LEU A 509 -30.17 -0.78 0.44
CA LEU A 509 -28.75 -0.40 0.34
C LEU A 509 -28.35 -0.27 -1.15
N ILE A 510 -27.84 0.90 -1.53
CA ILE A 510 -27.31 1.22 -2.86
C ILE A 510 -25.81 0.93 -2.91
N SER A 511 -25.07 1.41 -1.92
CA SER A 511 -23.60 1.37 -1.90
C SER A 511 -23.07 1.41 -0.47
N SER A 512 -21.89 0.86 -0.22
CA SER A 512 -21.23 0.91 1.09
C SER A 512 -19.72 0.77 0.98
N GLY A 513 -18.98 1.47 1.84
CA GLY A 513 -17.52 1.39 1.94
C GLY A 513 -17.06 1.27 3.39
N ILE A 514 -15.88 0.67 3.59
CA ILE A 514 -15.23 0.52 4.90
C ILE A 514 -13.86 1.22 4.83
N TYR A 515 -13.60 2.10 5.79
CA TYR A 515 -12.45 3.00 5.79
C TYR A 515 -11.72 2.99 7.12
N SER A 516 -10.40 3.04 7.10
CA SER A 516 -9.60 3.21 8.32
C SER A 516 -9.72 4.65 8.83
N LEU A 517 -9.89 4.81 10.15
CA LEU A 517 -9.72 6.11 10.80
C LEU A 517 -8.22 6.46 10.88
N SER A 518 -7.90 7.75 10.94
CA SER A 518 -6.53 8.27 10.98
C SER A 518 -6.24 9.00 12.29
N GLU A 519 -4.97 9.07 12.68
CA GLU A 519 -4.55 9.87 13.85
C GLU A 519 -5.02 11.32 13.73
N ASN A 520 -5.46 11.90 14.87
CA ASN A 520 -5.87 13.29 14.96
C ASN A 520 -4.75 14.14 15.60
N THR A 521 -4.62 15.39 15.15
CA THR A 521 -3.69 16.41 15.67
C THR A 521 -4.42 17.60 16.31
N ASP A 522 -5.51 17.32 17.02
CA ASP A 522 -6.38 18.26 17.77
C ASP A 522 -7.29 19.19 16.93
N GLU A 523 -7.66 18.82 15.68
CA GLU A 523 -8.60 19.56 14.81
C GLU A 523 -9.70 18.65 14.19
N GLU A 524 -10.62 19.21 13.39
CA GLU A 524 -11.54 18.43 12.55
C GLU A 524 -10.76 17.55 11.57
N THR A 525 -10.92 16.23 11.64
CA THR A 525 -10.30 15.30 10.69
C THR A 525 -11.21 15.08 9.49
N VAL A 526 -10.66 15.26 8.29
CA VAL A 526 -11.38 15.09 7.03
C VAL A 526 -10.91 13.80 6.35
N LEU A 527 -11.72 12.75 6.47
CA LEU A 527 -11.53 11.52 5.68
C LEU A 527 -12.00 11.79 4.25
N ARG A 528 -11.08 11.67 3.28
CA ARG A 528 -11.41 11.74 1.85
C ARG A 528 -11.62 10.35 1.29
N LEU A 529 -12.72 10.16 0.58
CA LEU A 529 -13.08 8.91 -0.10
C LEU A 529 -12.72 9.01 -1.58
N GLY A 530 -12.40 7.89 -2.22
CA GLY A 530 -12.12 7.81 -3.64
C GLY A 530 -13.38 8.02 -4.49
N SER A 531 -13.23 8.66 -5.64
CA SER A 531 -14.33 8.82 -6.61
C SER A 531 -14.85 7.45 -7.05
N GLY A 532 -16.16 7.22 -6.93
CA GLY A 532 -16.81 5.96 -7.31
C GLY A 532 -16.90 4.91 -6.20
N GLU A 533 -16.24 5.08 -5.05
CA GLU A 533 -16.21 4.07 -3.99
C GLU A 533 -17.57 3.91 -3.27
N VAL A 534 -18.24 5.03 -2.99
CA VAL A 534 -19.57 5.05 -2.35
C VAL A 534 -20.50 5.92 -3.18
N GLN A 535 -21.31 5.28 -4.03
CA GLN A 535 -22.15 5.97 -5.03
C GLN A 535 -23.49 6.42 -4.45
N THR A 536 -23.96 7.58 -4.90
CA THR A 536 -25.27 8.16 -4.57
C THR A 536 -26.22 8.16 -5.78
N THR A 537 -27.52 8.19 -5.49
CA THR A 537 -28.59 8.52 -6.45
C THR A 537 -29.30 9.80 -5.99
N GLY A 538 -30.18 10.37 -6.81
CA GLY A 538 -30.97 11.56 -6.44
C GLY A 538 -31.93 11.39 -5.25
N SER A 539 -32.14 10.16 -4.74
CA SER A 539 -33.17 9.79 -3.76
C SER A 539 -32.62 9.12 -2.47
N CYS A 540 -31.35 9.30 -2.12
CA CYS A 540 -30.70 8.48 -1.08
C CYS A 540 -30.49 9.14 0.29
N THR A 541 -30.72 8.37 1.37
CA THR A 541 -30.16 8.64 2.70
C THR A 541 -28.71 8.17 2.77
N ILE A 542 -27.79 8.97 3.30
CA ILE A 542 -26.43 8.48 3.66
C ILE A 542 -26.39 8.27 5.17
N LYS A 543 -26.01 7.06 5.60
CA LYS A 543 -25.73 6.72 6.99
C LYS A 543 -24.25 6.45 7.18
N VAL A 544 -23.69 7.01 8.24
CA VAL A 544 -22.31 6.76 8.65
C VAL A 544 -22.32 6.06 10.00
N PHE A 545 -21.48 5.05 10.14
CA PHE A 545 -21.24 4.27 11.35
C PHE A 545 -19.73 4.27 11.65
N ALA A 546 -19.34 4.23 12.91
CA ALA A 546 -17.95 3.98 13.31
C ALA A 546 -17.89 2.75 14.23
N PHE A 547 -16.81 1.97 14.13
CA PHE A 547 -16.61 0.70 14.84
C PHE A 547 -15.15 0.55 15.26
N ASP A 548 -14.92 -0.08 16.41
CA ASP A 548 -13.56 -0.23 16.98
C ASP A 548 -12.69 -1.27 16.26
N GLY A 549 -13.28 -2.00 15.30
CA GLY A 549 -12.57 -2.88 14.39
C GLY A 549 -12.11 -4.21 14.98
N THR A 550 -12.63 -4.57 16.16
CA THR A 550 -12.47 -5.89 16.76
C THR A 550 -13.40 -6.93 16.10
N ASP A 551 -13.16 -8.23 16.32
CA ASP A 551 -14.01 -9.32 15.80
C ASP A 551 -15.49 -9.17 16.23
N THR A 552 -15.73 -8.47 17.34
CA THR A 552 -17.04 -8.00 17.78
C THR A 552 -17.30 -6.58 17.29
N ILE A 553 -18.05 -6.43 16.19
CA ILE A 553 -18.43 -5.13 15.59
C ILE A 553 -19.20 -4.25 16.59
N SER A 554 -18.47 -3.52 17.43
CA SER A 554 -18.99 -2.68 18.51
C SER A 554 -19.08 -1.24 18.00
N PRO A 555 -20.29 -0.64 17.91
CA PRO A 555 -20.44 0.69 17.36
C PRO A 555 -19.83 1.73 18.31
N MET A 556 -18.87 2.51 17.79
CA MET A 556 -18.25 3.65 18.48
C MET A 556 -19.19 4.87 18.56
N MET A 557 -20.41 4.76 18.06
CA MET A 557 -21.42 5.81 18.06
C MET A 557 -22.74 5.22 18.57
N SER A 558 -23.45 5.95 19.42
CA SER A 558 -24.73 5.49 19.99
C SER A 558 -25.83 5.32 18.93
N GLU A 559 -25.78 6.12 17.87
CA GLU A 559 -26.65 6.08 16.69
C GLU A 559 -25.82 6.41 15.44
N PRO A 560 -26.21 5.96 14.23
CA PRO A 560 -25.57 6.39 13.00
C PRO A 560 -25.83 7.88 12.73
N TYR A 561 -24.83 8.58 12.21
CA TYR A 561 -25.07 9.89 11.60
C TYR A 561 -25.90 9.71 10.33
N ILE A 562 -26.98 10.47 10.21
CA ILE A 562 -27.86 10.47 9.04
C ILE A 562 -27.66 11.80 8.31
N TYR A 563 -27.13 11.74 7.09
CA TYR A 563 -27.10 12.91 6.22
C TYR A 563 -28.50 13.20 5.67
N THR A 564 -29.09 14.29 6.14
CA THR A 564 -30.36 14.82 5.63
C THR A 564 -30.13 16.23 5.11
N ASN A 565 -30.49 16.48 3.86
CA ASN A 565 -30.28 17.78 3.21
C ASN A 565 -31.37 18.81 3.58
N THR A 566 -31.64 18.97 4.88
CA THR A 566 -32.81 19.71 5.37
C THR A 566 -32.51 21.19 5.57
N ILE A 567 -33.32 22.04 4.94
CA ILE A 567 -33.25 23.50 5.05
C ILE A 567 -34.10 23.97 6.24
N ALA A 568 -33.61 24.97 6.98
CA ALA A 568 -34.42 25.63 8.01
C ALA A 568 -35.60 26.41 7.40
N ASP A 569 -36.76 26.41 8.07
CA ASP A 569 -37.95 27.15 7.59
C ASP A 569 -37.69 28.64 7.34
N SER A 570 -36.78 29.25 8.11
CA SER A 570 -36.29 30.62 7.93
C SER A 570 -34.81 30.73 8.32
N MET A 571 -34.03 31.53 7.59
CA MET A 571 -32.58 31.66 7.82
C MET A 571 -32.03 33.06 7.52
N THR A 572 -30.83 33.33 8.03
CA THR A 572 -30.02 34.47 7.60
C THR A 572 -28.85 33.99 6.72
N VAL A 573 -28.66 34.63 5.57
CA VAL A 573 -27.47 34.49 4.72
C VAL A 573 -26.56 35.70 5.02
N TYR A 574 -25.49 35.49 5.78
CA TYR A 574 -24.50 36.52 6.05
C TYR A 574 -23.49 36.60 4.89
N VAL A 575 -23.07 37.80 4.53
CA VAL A 575 -22.03 38.00 3.51
C VAL A 575 -20.85 38.78 4.09
N ALA A 576 -19.65 38.20 4.01
CA ALA A 576 -18.38 38.90 4.19
C ALA A 576 -17.65 38.99 2.84
N GLY A 577 -17.16 40.18 2.54
CA GLY A 577 -16.40 40.41 1.32
C GLY A 577 -15.94 41.84 1.14
N ASP A 578 -15.47 42.12 -0.08
CA ASP A 578 -14.82 43.38 -0.45
C ASP A 578 -15.76 44.37 -1.18
N SER A 579 -15.16 45.30 -1.94
CA SER A 579 -15.84 46.33 -2.73
C SER A 579 -16.68 45.81 -3.91
N THR A 580 -16.52 44.56 -4.33
CA THR A 580 -17.34 43.95 -5.39
C THR A 580 -18.61 43.30 -4.85
N ALA A 581 -18.64 42.94 -3.57
CA ALA A 581 -19.82 42.40 -2.89
C ALA A 581 -20.68 43.50 -2.23
N CYS A 582 -20.05 44.49 -1.58
CA CYS A 582 -20.73 45.35 -0.62
C CYS A 582 -21.75 46.36 -1.19
N THR A 583 -22.77 46.63 -0.38
CA THR A 583 -23.71 47.75 -0.56
C THR A 583 -23.01 49.11 -0.50
N TYR A 584 -23.36 49.98 -1.45
CA TYR A 584 -22.95 51.40 -1.47
C TYR A 584 -24.17 52.32 -1.24
N PRO A 585 -23.97 53.57 -0.77
CA PRO A 585 -25.07 54.52 -0.66
C PRO A 585 -25.65 54.84 -2.04
N ALA A 586 -26.94 54.55 -2.23
CA ALA A 586 -27.68 54.85 -3.45
C ALA A 586 -28.55 56.13 -3.37
N THR A 587 -28.52 56.83 -2.22
CA THR A 587 -29.31 58.04 -1.93
C THR A 587 -28.51 59.05 -1.11
N GLY A 588 -28.97 60.30 -1.08
CA GLY A 588 -28.39 61.37 -0.25
C GLY A 588 -26.99 61.85 -0.65
N ARG A 589 -26.29 62.58 0.24
CA ARG A 589 -25.07 63.35 -0.10
C ARG A 589 -23.86 62.50 -0.54
N ASN A 590 -23.81 61.24 -0.13
CA ASN A 590 -22.72 60.31 -0.45
C ASN A 590 -23.10 59.29 -1.53
N ASN A 591 -24.15 59.58 -2.30
CA ASN A 591 -24.66 58.70 -3.35
C ASN A 591 -23.58 58.36 -4.39
N ARG A 592 -23.37 57.07 -4.63
CA ARG A 592 -22.41 56.49 -5.59
C ARG A 592 -23.08 55.68 -6.71
N PHE A 593 -24.41 55.63 -6.75
CA PHE A 593 -25.15 54.93 -7.80
C PHE A 593 -24.68 55.35 -9.22
N PRO A 594 -24.44 54.44 -10.16
CA PRO A 594 -24.84 53.04 -10.17
C PRO A 594 -23.82 52.08 -9.55
N GLN A 595 -22.75 52.55 -8.91
CA GLN A 595 -21.81 51.67 -8.20
C GLN A 595 -22.53 50.95 -7.06
N THR A 596 -22.56 49.62 -7.13
CA THR A 596 -23.01 48.75 -6.05
C THR A 596 -22.28 47.40 -6.15
N GLY A 597 -22.26 46.61 -5.09
CA GLY A 597 -21.78 45.23 -5.13
C GLY A 597 -22.90 44.22 -5.39
N TRP A 598 -22.53 42.99 -5.76
CA TRP A 598 -23.49 41.93 -6.14
C TRP A 598 -24.33 41.43 -4.96
N ALA A 599 -23.75 41.36 -3.76
CA ALA A 599 -24.48 40.93 -2.56
C ALA A 599 -25.57 41.93 -2.12
N ALA A 600 -25.43 43.20 -2.50
CA ALA A 600 -26.39 44.26 -2.20
C ALA A 600 -27.78 44.07 -2.87
N VAL A 601 -27.83 43.32 -3.98
CA VAL A 601 -29.08 42.99 -4.70
C VAL A 601 -29.51 41.53 -4.48
N LEU A 602 -28.70 40.73 -3.77
CA LEU A 602 -28.91 39.29 -3.62
C LEU A 602 -30.22 38.95 -2.89
N GLN A 603 -30.75 39.85 -2.05
CA GLN A 603 -32.05 39.67 -1.40
C GLN A 603 -33.21 39.50 -2.41
N ASP A 604 -33.14 40.13 -3.58
CA ASP A 604 -34.18 40.04 -4.61
C ASP A 604 -34.29 38.63 -5.19
N TYR A 605 -33.20 37.85 -5.15
CA TYR A 605 -33.11 36.48 -5.69
C TYR A 605 -33.57 35.40 -4.72
N PHE A 606 -33.94 35.75 -3.47
CA PHE A 606 -34.43 34.81 -2.46
C PHE A 606 -35.83 35.15 -1.97
N SER A 607 -36.58 34.14 -1.52
CA SER A 607 -37.90 34.30 -0.91
C SER A 607 -37.83 34.96 0.47
N SER A 608 -38.97 35.45 0.97
CA SER A 608 -39.06 36.28 2.18
C SER A 608 -38.71 35.56 3.51
N ASP A 609 -38.50 34.26 3.47
CA ASP A 609 -37.99 33.41 4.56
C ASP A 609 -36.45 33.36 4.64
N VAL A 610 -35.76 33.91 3.64
CA VAL A 610 -34.32 34.18 3.66
C VAL A 610 -34.06 35.67 3.86
N THR A 611 -33.33 36.01 4.92
CA THR A 611 -32.80 37.37 5.12
C THR A 611 -31.34 37.43 4.67
N VAL A 612 -31.03 38.24 3.67
CA VAL A 612 -29.65 38.51 3.25
C VAL A 612 -29.08 39.65 4.09
N SER A 613 -28.07 39.33 4.90
CA SER A 613 -27.34 40.30 5.73
C SER A 613 -25.99 40.63 5.08
N ASP A 614 -26.00 41.49 4.06
CA ASP A 614 -24.77 42.02 3.46
C ASP A 614 -23.99 42.88 4.47
N LEU A 615 -22.87 42.31 4.91
CA LEU A 615 -21.93 42.93 5.81
C LEU A 615 -20.54 43.10 5.16
N ALA A 616 -20.42 42.90 3.84
CA ALA A 616 -19.19 43.15 3.10
C ALA A 616 -18.78 44.65 3.16
N ARG A 617 -17.50 44.94 2.98
CA ARG A 617 -16.97 46.32 3.09
C ARG A 617 -15.89 46.64 2.05
N SER A 618 -16.10 47.74 1.34
CA SER A 618 -15.18 48.28 0.34
C SER A 618 -13.75 48.43 0.84
N GLY A 619 -12.79 47.94 0.07
CA GLY A 619 -11.35 48.05 0.37
C GLY A 619 -10.87 47.13 1.51
N ARG A 620 -11.62 46.09 1.84
CA ARG A 620 -11.20 45.03 2.77
C ARG A 620 -10.74 43.77 2.05
N SER A 621 -9.88 43.03 2.74
CA SER A 621 -9.32 41.73 2.39
C SER A 621 -9.75 40.70 3.42
N SER A 622 -9.47 39.42 3.17
CA SER A 622 -9.76 38.35 4.14
C SER A 622 -9.10 38.62 5.50
N LEU A 623 -7.89 39.19 5.51
CA LEU A 623 -7.18 39.56 6.73
C LEU A 623 -7.81 40.79 7.42
N SER A 624 -7.93 41.90 6.70
CA SER A 624 -8.32 43.19 7.29
C SER A 624 -9.77 43.25 7.75
N PHE A 625 -10.68 42.51 7.11
CA PHE A 625 -12.10 42.50 7.48
C PHE A 625 -12.36 41.95 8.89
N ARG A 626 -11.50 41.06 9.42
CA ARG A 626 -11.62 40.52 10.80
C ARG A 626 -11.59 41.58 11.90
N SER A 627 -10.99 42.74 11.62
CA SER A 627 -10.91 43.87 12.56
C SER A 627 -12.15 44.77 12.53
N GLU A 628 -13.11 44.53 11.63
CA GLU A 628 -14.32 45.33 11.50
C GLU A 628 -15.42 44.92 12.48
N ASN A 629 -16.20 45.91 12.92
CA ASN A 629 -17.46 45.67 13.64
C ASN A 629 -18.44 44.82 12.81
N ASN A 630 -18.29 44.82 11.48
CA ASN A 630 -19.01 43.95 10.55
C ASN A 630 -18.75 42.46 10.82
N TYR A 631 -17.49 42.03 10.89
CA TYR A 631 -17.14 40.65 11.23
C TYR A 631 -17.65 40.27 12.62
N GLN A 632 -17.48 41.17 13.60
CA GLN A 632 -18.02 40.99 14.95
C GLN A 632 -19.55 40.87 14.96
N THR A 633 -20.26 41.54 14.05
CA THR A 633 -21.72 41.40 13.93
C THR A 633 -22.10 40.01 13.43
N ILE A 634 -21.33 39.42 12.49
CA ILE A 634 -21.59 38.07 11.98
C ILE A 634 -21.35 37.03 13.09
N VAL A 635 -20.14 36.96 13.64
CA VAL A 635 -19.75 35.87 14.57
C VAL A 635 -20.53 35.85 15.89
N ASN A 636 -21.14 36.98 16.27
CA ASN A 636 -21.98 37.09 17.47
C ASN A 636 -23.47 36.74 17.22
N ASN A 637 -23.94 36.72 15.96
CA ASN A 637 -25.35 36.50 15.61
C ASN A 637 -25.61 35.29 14.70
N ILE A 638 -24.57 34.75 14.07
CA ILE A 638 -24.65 33.52 13.28
C ILE A 638 -24.86 32.29 14.18
N LYS A 639 -25.69 31.36 13.72
CA LYS A 639 -26.21 30.21 14.47
C LYS A 639 -26.58 29.07 13.52
N ALA A 640 -26.87 27.90 14.08
CA ALA A 640 -27.30 26.73 13.32
C ALA A 640 -28.48 27.05 12.38
N GLY A 641 -28.37 26.60 11.14
CA GLY A 641 -29.34 26.86 10.06
C GLY A 641 -29.09 28.14 9.25
N ASP A 642 -28.17 29.03 9.66
CA ASP A 642 -27.72 30.16 8.85
C ASP A 642 -26.61 29.76 7.87
N TYR A 643 -26.39 30.58 6.83
CA TYR A 643 -25.30 30.42 5.86
C TYR A 643 -24.33 31.60 5.92
N PHE A 644 -23.04 31.35 5.63
CA PHE A 644 -21.99 32.39 5.58
C PHE A 644 -21.27 32.41 4.24
N ILE A 645 -21.61 33.36 3.37
CA ILE A 645 -20.90 33.63 2.11
C ILE A 645 -19.60 34.40 2.38
N ILE A 646 -18.49 33.90 1.85
CA ILE A 646 -17.13 34.46 2.05
C ILE A 646 -16.49 34.73 0.67
N GLN A 647 -16.35 36.01 0.29
CA GLN A 647 -15.78 36.44 -1.00
C GLN A 647 -14.65 37.47 -0.84
N PHE A 648 -13.40 37.06 -1.02
CA PHE A 648 -12.21 37.91 -0.90
C PHE A 648 -11.17 37.62 -2.00
N GLY A 649 -10.11 38.42 -2.08
CA GLY A 649 -9.05 38.30 -3.08
C GLY A 649 -8.58 39.66 -3.63
N HIS A 650 -9.48 40.61 -3.90
CA HIS A 650 -9.11 41.86 -4.59
C HIS A 650 -8.11 42.73 -3.83
N ASN A 651 -8.23 42.79 -2.50
CA ASN A 651 -7.37 43.58 -1.62
C ASN A 651 -6.32 42.72 -0.89
N ASP A 652 -6.47 41.40 -0.94
CA ASP A 652 -5.47 40.42 -0.54
C ASP A 652 -4.27 40.47 -1.52
N ASP A 653 -4.54 40.70 -2.81
CA ASP A 653 -3.60 40.89 -3.94
C ASP A 653 -2.77 42.19 -3.87
N LYS A 654 -2.27 42.54 -2.67
CA LYS A 654 -1.57 43.81 -2.40
C LYS A 654 -0.34 43.64 -1.50
N PRO A 655 0.78 43.07 -1.98
CA PRO A 655 1.98 42.79 -1.17
C PRO A 655 2.66 44.00 -0.51
N GLY A 656 2.28 45.24 -0.87
CA GLY A 656 2.74 46.46 -0.20
C GLY A 656 1.85 46.96 0.95
N GLU A 657 0.65 46.39 1.14
CA GLU A 657 -0.31 46.74 2.20
C GLU A 657 -0.36 45.58 3.22
N THR A 658 0.58 45.56 4.18
CA THR A 658 0.77 44.44 5.14
C THR A 658 -0.42 44.19 6.07
N ASP A 659 -1.31 45.17 6.25
CA ASP A 659 -2.58 45.01 6.98
C ASP A 659 -3.64 44.24 6.17
N ARG A 660 -3.38 43.99 4.87
CA ARG A 660 -4.35 43.38 3.95
C ARG A 660 -3.84 42.17 3.20
N TYR A 661 -2.55 42.16 2.87
CA TYR A 661 -1.92 41.11 2.08
C TYR A 661 -2.08 39.73 2.71
N THR A 662 -2.36 38.73 1.88
CA THR A 662 -2.19 37.32 2.23
C THR A 662 -1.54 36.62 1.04
N ASN A 663 -0.77 35.56 1.29
CA ASN A 663 -0.13 34.81 0.21
C ASN A 663 -1.14 33.81 -0.41
N PRO A 664 -1.48 33.90 -1.71
CA PRO A 664 -2.38 32.94 -2.35
C PRO A 664 -1.74 31.55 -2.49
N VAL A 665 -0.40 31.45 -2.40
CA VAL A 665 0.33 30.18 -2.45
C VAL A 665 0.64 29.70 -1.03
N GLY A 666 -0.06 28.66 -0.57
CA GLY A 666 0.21 28.01 0.71
C GLY A 666 -0.90 27.05 1.16
N ASP A 667 -0.66 26.38 2.29
CA ASP A 667 -1.64 25.53 2.98
C ASP A 667 -2.54 26.35 3.93
N ARG A 668 -3.53 25.69 4.55
CA ARG A 668 -4.47 26.31 5.50
C ARG A 668 -3.92 26.51 6.92
N PHE A 669 -2.76 25.94 7.23
CA PHE A 669 -2.18 25.92 8.58
C PHE A 669 -1.14 27.03 8.80
N THR A 670 -0.50 27.49 7.73
CA THR A 670 0.56 28.50 7.76
C THR A 670 -0.01 29.92 7.90
N GLU A 671 0.38 30.64 8.96
CA GLU A 671 -0.04 32.03 9.19
C GLU A 671 0.33 32.94 7.99
N GLY A 672 -0.62 33.79 7.59
CA GLY A 672 -0.43 34.75 6.49
C GLY A 672 -0.72 34.21 5.08
N THR A 673 -1.06 32.92 4.92
CA THR A 673 -1.64 32.43 3.66
C THR A 673 -3.11 32.83 3.53
N PHE A 674 -3.61 32.90 2.29
CA PHE A 674 -5.01 33.18 2.02
C PHE A 674 -5.93 32.10 2.58
N LYS A 675 -5.57 30.82 2.44
CA LYS A 675 -6.34 29.69 3.00
C LYS A 675 -6.45 29.77 4.51
N ASN A 676 -5.33 30.03 5.22
CA ASN A 676 -5.34 30.21 6.66
C ASN A 676 -6.19 31.40 7.09
N SER A 677 -6.17 32.50 6.34
CA SER A 677 -7.05 33.64 6.57
C SER A 677 -8.53 33.25 6.44
N LEU A 678 -8.91 32.51 5.39
CA LEU A 678 -10.28 32.00 5.17
C LEU A 678 -10.76 31.05 6.27
N MET A 679 -9.89 30.21 6.86
CA MET A 679 -10.26 29.31 7.97
C MET A 679 -10.91 30.05 9.15
N ASN A 680 -10.54 31.30 9.41
CA ASN A 680 -11.13 32.11 10.49
C ASN A 680 -12.60 32.48 10.26
N TYR A 681 -13.09 32.36 9.02
CA TYR A 681 -14.49 32.57 8.65
C TYR A 681 -15.26 31.25 8.63
N ILE A 682 -14.61 30.21 8.11
CA ILE A 682 -15.12 28.83 8.07
C ILE A 682 -15.38 28.33 9.50
N ASN A 683 -14.38 28.37 10.38
CA ASN A 683 -14.53 27.92 11.77
C ASN A 683 -15.58 28.74 12.51
N ALA A 684 -15.61 30.06 12.32
CA ALA A 684 -16.63 30.91 12.95
C ALA A 684 -18.09 30.59 12.53
N ALA A 685 -18.30 29.95 11.37
CA ALA A 685 -19.59 29.38 11.00
C ALA A 685 -19.80 28.00 11.64
N LEU A 686 -18.83 27.08 11.49
CA LEU A 686 -18.92 25.70 11.95
C LEU A 686 -19.05 25.59 13.48
N ASP A 687 -18.30 26.39 14.25
CA ASP A 687 -18.38 26.52 15.71
C ASP A 687 -19.79 26.96 16.20
N LYS A 688 -20.63 27.46 15.29
CA LYS A 688 -22.01 27.90 15.54
C LYS A 688 -23.06 26.99 14.90
N GLY A 689 -22.65 25.92 14.21
CA GLY A 689 -23.51 25.03 13.41
C GLY A 689 -24.01 25.64 12.10
N ALA A 690 -23.44 26.76 11.66
CA ALA A 690 -23.79 27.44 10.42
C ALA A 690 -22.93 26.95 9.25
N GLN A 691 -23.44 27.06 8.02
CA GLN A 691 -22.81 26.49 6.84
C GLN A 691 -22.02 27.54 6.03
N PRO A 692 -20.68 27.42 5.92
CA PRO A 692 -19.88 28.34 5.12
C PRO A 692 -19.99 28.03 3.61
N ILE A 693 -20.10 29.09 2.81
CA ILE A 693 -20.11 29.07 1.34
C ILE A 693 -18.92 29.89 0.86
N LEU A 694 -17.96 29.24 0.21
CA LEU A 694 -16.85 29.93 -0.43
C LEU A 694 -17.31 30.52 -1.77
N THR A 695 -16.82 31.71 -2.13
CA THR A 695 -17.20 32.38 -3.37
C THR A 695 -16.00 33.10 -3.96
N THR A 696 -15.56 32.68 -5.14
CA THR A 696 -14.33 33.21 -5.75
C THR A 696 -14.50 34.71 -6.09
N PRO A 697 -13.43 35.51 -6.04
CA PRO A 697 -13.51 36.92 -6.40
C PRO A 697 -13.87 37.07 -7.88
N ILE A 698 -14.71 38.05 -8.24
CA ILE A 698 -15.01 38.33 -9.66
C ILE A 698 -13.74 38.74 -10.43
N CYS A 699 -13.70 38.50 -11.73
CA CYS A 699 -12.65 39.03 -12.60
C CYS A 699 -12.63 40.57 -12.57
N ARG A 700 -11.46 41.15 -12.85
CA ARG A 700 -11.35 42.56 -13.28
C ARG A 700 -11.48 42.62 -14.81
N ARG A 701 -11.98 43.72 -15.37
CA ARG A 701 -12.18 43.93 -16.82
C ARG A 701 -10.85 44.16 -17.57
N ARG A 702 -10.04 43.10 -17.72
CA ARG A 702 -8.71 43.10 -18.35
C ARG A 702 -8.35 41.73 -18.92
N ASP A 703 -7.46 41.69 -19.91
CA ASP A 703 -7.05 40.45 -20.58
C ASP A 703 -6.28 39.46 -19.68
N ASN A 704 -5.65 39.96 -18.61
CA ASN A 704 -4.87 39.14 -17.68
C ASN A 704 -5.31 39.35 -16.23
N ASN A 705 -5.88 38.31 -15.63
CA ASN A 705 -6.25 38.26 -14.22
C ASN A 705 -5.41 37.29 -13.36
N SER A 706 -4.24 36.83 -13.83
CA SER A 706 -3.44 35.76 -13.21
C SER A 706 -3.20 35.91 -11.70
N SER A 707 -2.96 37.13 -11.20
CA SER A 707 -2.76 37.40 -9.77
C SER A 707 -4.01 37.12 -8.94
N LEU A 708 -5.20 37.38 -9.50
CA LEU A 708 -6.49 37.16 -8.83
C LEU A 708 -6.99 35.71 -9.03
N GLU A 709 -6.69 35.10 -10.18
CA GLU A 709 -6.90 33.66 -10.42
C GLU A 709 -6.15 32.81 -9.39
N ALA A 710 -4.98 33.24 -8.92
CA ALA A 710 -4.27 32.54 -7.83
C ALA A 710 -5.09 32.45 -6.52
N TYR A 711 -5.89 33.49 -6.19
CA TYR A 711 -6.80 33.46 -5.03
C TYR A 711 -8.05 32.61 -5.32
N ALA A 712 -8.60 32.68 -6.53
CA ALA A 712 -9.72 31.81 -6.94
C ALA A 712 -9.32 30.33 -6.88
N ALA A 713 -8.16 29.96 -7.45
CA ALA A 713 -7.59 28.62 -7.38
C ALA A 713 -7.35 28.16 -5.94
N ALA A 714 -6.75 29.00 -5.08
CA ALA A 714 -6.55 28.66 -3.67
C ALA A 714 -7.86 28.42 -2.91
N MET A 715 -8.94 29.13 -3.28
CA MET A 715 -10.28 28.95 -2.70
C MET A 715 -10.99 27.69 -3.23
N ARG A 716 -10.87 27.38 -4.53
CA ARG A 716 -11.33 26.10 -5.12
C ARG A 716 -10.63 24.90 -4.46
N GLU A 717 -9.32 25.01 -4.25
CA GLU A 717 -8.51 23.99 -3.59
C GLU A 717 -8.94 23.81 -2.13
N LEU A 718 -9.15 24.90 -1.38
CA LEU A 718 -9.62 24.84 0.02
C LEU A 718 -11.03 24.23 0.15
N GLY A 719 -11.95 24.59 -0.76
CA GLY A 719 -13.29 24.01 -0.79
C GLY A 719 -13.27 22.50 -1.04
N ARG A 720 -12.49 22.07 -2.05
CA ARG A 720 -12.22 20.65 -2.31
C ARG A 720 -11.50 19.97 -1.14
N GLU A 721 -10.63 20.68 -0.43
CA GLU A 721 -9.85 20.14 0.69
C GLU A 721 -10.68 19.83 1.93
N LEU A 722 -11.75 20.60 2.16
CA LEU A 722 -12.63 20.54 3.33
C LEU A 722 -14.02 19.92 3.05
N GLY A 723 -14.34 19.62 1.79
CA GLY A 723 -15.70 19.21 1.41
C GLY A 723 -16.71 20.35 1.58
N LEU A 724 -16.39 21.56 1.09
CA LEU A 724 -17.24 22.75 1.15
C LEU A 724 -17.62 23.25 -0.26
N PRO A 725 -18.83 23.82 -0.43
CA PRO A 725 -19.27 24.37 -1.72
C PRO A 725 -18.48 25.63 -2.10
N VAL A 726 -18.17 25.77 -3.39
CA VAL A 726 -17.48 26.95 -3.95
C VAL A 726 -18.30 27.50 -5.12
N MET A 727 -18.78 28.72 -4.99
CA MET A 727 -19.48 29.43 -6.08
C MET A 727 -18.45 30.17 -6.93
N ASP A 728 -18.21 29.71 -8.16
CA ASP A 728 -17.09 30.21 -8.97
C ASP A 728 -17.43 31.42 -9.84
N LEU A 729 -17.59 32.58 -9.19
CA LEU A 729 -17.86 33.85 -9.88
C LEU A 729 -16.65 34.36 -10.68
N PHE A 730 -15.42 33.96 -10.35
CA PHE A 730 -14.22 34.24 -11.14
C PHE A 730 -14.36 33.63 -12.54
N GLU A 731 -14.71 32.34 -12.62
CA GLU A 731 -14.92 31.64 -13.89
C GLU A 731 -16.04 32.29 -14.70
N LYS A 732 -17.25 32.45 -14.14
CA LYS A 732 -18.39 33.06 -14.87
C LYS A 732 -18.08 34.44 -15.43
N THR A 733 -17.44 35.30 -14.65
CA THR A 733 -17.08 36.65 -15.10
C THR A 733 -15.92 36.64 -16.11
N GLY A 734 -15.02 35.67 -16.02
CA GLY A 734 -13.98 35.39 -17.02
C GLY A 734 -14.55 34.92 -18.34
N GLU A 735 -15.42 33.91 -18.34
CA GLU A 735 -16.16 33.41 -19.51
C GLU A 735 -16.94 34.53 -20.20
N TYR A 736 -17.64 35.36 -19.44
CA TYR A 736 -18.33 36.53 -19.97
C TYR A 736 -17.37 37.50 -20.66
N ILE A 737 -16.29 37.94 -19.99
CA ILE A 737 -15.29 38.84 -20.61
C ILE A 737 -14.68 38.21 -21.88
N SER A 738 -14.36 36.93 -21.86
CA SER A 738 -13.78 36.20 -22.99
C SER A 738 -14.74 36.07 -24.17
N SER A 739 -16.04 35.92 -23.91
CA SER A 739 -17.07 35.76 -24.95
C SER A 739 -17.51 37.08 -25.58
N VAL A 740 -17.66 38.16 -24.80
CA VAL A 740 -18.13 39.46 -25.30
C VAL A 740 -17.01 40.47 -25.61
N GLY A 741 -15.82 40.24 -25.07
CA GLY A 741 -14.66 41.14 -25.20
C GLY A 741 -14.73 42.37 -24.29
N LEU A 742 -13.56 42.99 -24.08
CA LEU A 742 -13.37 44.07 -23.12
C LEU A 742 -14.29 45.29 -23.31
N GLU A 743 -14.72 45.60 -24.54
CA GLU A 743 -15.57 46.78 -24.79
C GLU A 743 -17.02 46.53 -24.37
N LYS A 744 -17.62 45.41 -24.77
CA LYS A 744 -18.98 45.02 -24.39
C LYS A 744 -19.09 44.70 -22.90
N ALA A 745 -18.00 44.22 -22.27
CA ALA A 745 -17.96 44.01 -20.84
C ALA A 745 -18.21 45.28 -19.99
N LYS A 746 -18.02 46.50 -20.53
CA LYS A 746 -18.36 47.77 -19.85
C LYS A 746 -19.83 47.87 -19.44
N ASP A 747 -20.69 47.04 -20.03
CA ASP A 747 -22.11 46.93 -19.67
C ASP A 747 -22.32 46.56 -18.20
N ILE A 748 -21.44 45.75 -17.60
CA ILE A 748 -21.52 45.31 -16.19
C ILE A 748 -20.56 46.03 -15.23
N TYR A 749 -19.42 46.54 -15.74
CA TYR A 749 -18.45 47.28 -14.92
C TYR A 749 -18.87 48.75 -14.71
N LEU A 750 -18.24 49.44 -13.76
CA LEU A 750 -18.49 50.86 -13.47
C LEU A 750 -17.81 51.76 -14.52
N HIS A 751 -18.33 51.67 -15.75
CA HIS A 751 -18.11 52.62 -16.84
C HIS A 751 -19.39 53.43 -17.01
N THR A 752 -19.28 54.75 -16.86
CA THR A 752 -20.41 55.69 -16.92
C THR A 752 -20.01 56.97 -17.64
N TYR A 753 -20.99 57.66 -18.20
CA TYR A 753 -20.86 59.03 -18.71
C TYR A 753 -21.84 59.96 -17.97
N PRO A 754 -21.61 61.29 -17.97
CA PRO A 754 -22.52 62.22 -17.30
C PRO A 754 -23.94 62.12 -17.88
N GLY A 755 -24.91 61.74 -17.06
CA GLY A 755 -26.30 61.56 -17.50
C GLY A 755 -26.58 60.20 -18.18
N ASP A 756 -25.85 59.14 -17.83
CA ASP A 756 -25.94 57.81 -18.45
C ASP A 756 -27.40 57.28 -18.53
N SER A 757 -27.91 57.15 -19.75
CA SER A 757 -29.34 56.89 -19.99
C SER A 757 -29.77 55.52 -19.49
N ARG A 758 -28.83 54.56 -19.40
CA ARG A 758 -29.07 53.19 -18.93
C ARG A 758 -29.65 53.13 -17.52
N PHE A 759 -29.34 54.10 -16.67
CA PHE A 759 -29.76 54.10 -15.27
C PHE A 759 -30.97 55.00 -14.99
N THR A 760 -31.57 55.61 -16.03
CA THR A 760 -32.73 56.47 -15.88
C THR A 760 -34.01 55.67 -15.58
N GLY A 761 -34.88 56.19 -14.72
CA GLY A 761 -36.14 55.53 -14.36
C GLY A 761 -36.01 54.31 -13.41
N LEU A 762 -34.80 53.94 -12.98
CA LEU A 762 -34.62 52.92 -11.95
C LEU A 762 -35.08 53.43 -10.57
N SER A 763 -35.83 52.61 -9.83
CA SER A 763 -36.21 52.86 -8.44
C SER A 763 -35.08 52.57 -7.43
N ALA A 764 -33.97 52.00 -7.88
CA ALA A 764 -32.86 51.51 -7.05
C ALA A 764 -31.97 52.61 -6.45
N GLY A 765 -32.15 53.88 -6.81
CA GLY A 765 -31.39 54.99 -6.22
C GLY A 765 -31.72 56.37 -6.78
N ASP A 766 -31.32 57.42 -6.06
CA ASP A 766 -31.48 58.84 -6.45
C ASP A 766 -30.44 59.20 -7.53
N TYR A 767 -30.46 58.56 -8.70
CA TYR A 767 -29.38 58.65 -9.69
C TYR A 767 -28.99 60.08 -10.07
N GLU A 768 -29.96 61.00 -10.17
CA GLU A 768 -29.75 62.44 -10.45
C GLU A 768 -28.87 63.15 -9.41
N LEU A 769 -28.80 62.64 -8.17
CA LEU A 769 -28.01 63.18 -7.06
C LEU A 769 -26.67 62.44 -6.88
N SER A 770 -26.37 61.43 -7.70
CA SER A 770 -25.15 60.64 -7.56
C SER A 770 -23.93 61.31 -8.18
N GLN A 771 -22.81 61.23 -7.45
CA GLN A 771 -21.52 61.69 -7.93
C GLN A 771 -21.07 60.90 -9.17
N ASN A 772 -21.16 59.57 -9.12
CA ASN A 772 -20.76 58.65 -10.20
C ASN A 772 -21.68 58.69 -11.45
N TYR A 773 -22.86 59.32 -11.33
CA TYR A 773 -23.77 59.59 -12.45
C TYR A 773 -23.52 60.97 -13.08
N SER A 774 -23.09 61.94 -12.26
CA SER A 774 -22.79 63.31 -12.69
C SER A 774 -21.43 63.47 -13.39
N SER A 775 -20.53 62.48 -13.25
CA SER A 775 -19.19 62.46 -13.84
C SER A 775 -18.95 61.18 -14.62
N ALA A 776 -18.10 61.24 -15.65
CA ALA A 776 -17.63 60.03 -16.33
C ALA A 776 -16.77 59.18 -15.38
N MET A 777 -17.09 57.89 -15.25
CA MET A 777 -16.28 56.90 -14.54
C MET A 777 -15.75 55.86 -15.53
N ALA A 778 -14.54 55.39 -15.29
CA ALA A 778 -13.93 54.28 -16.03
C ALA A 778 -13.16 53.41 -15.02
N ASP A 779 -13.86 52.43 -14.44
CA ASP A 779 -13.33 51.54 -13.42
C ASP A 779 -13.48 50.08 -13.87
N ASP A 780 -12.37 49.34 -13.80
CA ASP A 780 -12.23 47.97 -14.29
C ASP A 780 -12.29 46.92 -13.17
N THR A 781 -12.62 47.31 -11.94
CA THR A 781 -12.79 46.41 -10.78
C THR A 781 -14.20 46.52 -10.19
N HIS A 782 -14.73 47.73 -10.03
CA HIS A 782 -16.08 47.92 -9.49
C HIS A 782 -17.14 47.67 -10.56
N ILE A 783 -18.30 47.18 -10.12
CA ILE A 783 -19.44 46.89 -10.99
C ILE A 783 -20.55 47.95 -10.84
N ASN A 784 -21.41 48.02 -11.84
CA ASN A 784 -22.61 48.83 -11.81
C ASN A 784 -23.84 47.99 -11.39
N TYR A 785 -25.00 48.61 -11.21
CA TYR A 785 -26.25 47.96 -10.81
C TYR A 785 -26.63 46.73 -11.66
N TYR A 786 -26.50 46.80 -12.99
CA TYR A 786 -26.78 45.66 -13.87
C TYR A 786 -25.74 44.55 -13.76
N GLY A 787 -24.47 44.91 -13.54
CA GLY A 787 -23.43 43.94 -13.23
C GLY A 787 -23.66 43.22 -11.91
N ALA A 788 -24.13 43.93 -10.89
CA ALA A 788 -24.51 43.35 -9.60
C ALA A 788 -25.67 42.34 -9.74
N GLN A 789 -26.70 42.67 -10.52
CA GLN A 789 -27.81 41.76 -10.84
C GLN A 789 -27.30 40.51 -11.59
N MET A 790 -26.50 40.68 -12.66
CA MET A 790 -25.97 39.54 -13.42
C MET A 790 -25.06 38.63 -12.59
N ILE A 791 -24.22 39.19 -11.71
CA ILE A 791 -23.33 38.40 -10.85
C ILE A 791 -24.12 37.70 -9.73
N ALA A 792 -25.18 38.32 -9.19
CA ALA A 792 -26.09 37.67 -8.25
C ALA A 792 -26.91 36.54 -8.91
N GLN A 793 -27.32 36.70 -10.17
CA GLN A 793 -27.89 35.61 -10.97
C GLN A 793 -26.90 34.46 -11.11
N TRP A 794 -25.66 34.71 -11.53
CA TRP A 794 -24.63 33.66 -11.69
C TRP A 794 -24.31 32.94 -10.38
N PHE A 795 -24.33 33.65 -9.23
CA PHE A 795 -24.25 33.02 -7.91
C PHE A 795 -25.41 32.04 -7.67
N CYS A 796 -26.63 32.44 -8.01
CA CYS A 796 -27.81 31.58 -7.87
C CYS A 796 -27.84 30.40 -8.86
N ASP A 797 -27.22 30.56 -10.03
CA ASP A 797 -27.08 29.49 -11.01
C ASP A 797 -25.99 28.50 -10.60
N GLU A 798 -24.91 28.93 -9.95
CA GLU A 798 -23.93 28.03 -9.31
C GLU A 798 -24.52 27.29 -8.11
N LEU A 799 -25.36 27.93 -7.29
CA LEU A 799 -26.13 27.24 -6.24
C LEU A 799 -26.96 26.10 -6.86
N GLN A 800 -27.67 26.38 -7.97
CA GLN A 800 -28.46 25.38 -8.67
C GLN A 800 -27.61 24.28 -9.29
N ARG A 801 -26.47 24.62 -9.91
CA ARG A 801 -25.52 23.66 -10.51
C ARG A 801 -24.98 22.67 -9.49
N LEU A 802 -24.70 23.13 -8.27
CA LEU A 802 -24.16 22.31 -7.18
C LEU A 802 -25.25 21.58 -6.36
N GLY A 803 -26.53 21.67 -6.75
CA GLY A 803 -27.65 21.14 -5.96
C GLY A 803 -27.71 21.73 -4.55
N HIS A 804 -27.25 22.97 -4.38
CA HIS A 804 -27.15 23.59 -3.06
C HIS A 804 -28.55 23.89 -2.51
N PRO A 805 -28.83 23.63 -1.22
CA PRO A 805 -30.20 23.69 -0.69
C PRO A 805 -30.90 25.04 -0.86
N LEU A 806 -30.17 26.15 -0.67
CA LEU A 806 -30.65 27.52 -0.96
C LEU A 806 -31.33 27.71 -2.34
N THR A 807 -31.11 26.82 -3.31
CA THR A 807 -31.84 26.78 -4.59
C THR A 807 -33.36 26.72 -4.40
N GLU A 808 -33.84 25.97 -3.40
CA GLU A 808 -35.28 25.84 -3.07
C GLU A 808 -35.90 27.12 -2.51
N LYS A 809 -35.05 28.03 -2.01
CA LYS A 809 -35.43 29.33 -1.45
C LYS A 809 -35.25 30.47 -2.46
N ARG A 810 -34.99 30.19 -3.74
CA ARG A 810 -34.92 31.22 -4.78
C ARG A 810 -36.29 31.87 -4.98
N SER A 811 -36.30 33.18 -5.19
CA SER A 811 -37.49 33.90 -5.64
C SER A 811 -37.76 33.63 -7.12
N SER A 812 -38.84 34.19 -7.66
CA SER A 812 -39.08 34.21 -9.11
C SER A 812 -38.28 35.29 -9.87
N HIS A 813 -37.37 36.00 -9.20
CA HIS A 813 -36.54 37.05 -9.82
C HIS A 813 -35.41 36.41 -10.62
N THR A 814 -35.24 36.88 -11.84
CA THR A 814 -34.20 36.40 -12.77
C THR A 814 -33.65 37.56 -13.57
N THR A 815 -32.38 37.49 -13.98
CA THR A 815 -31.76 38.47 -14.89
C THR A 815 -30.99 37.73 -15.96
N THR A 816 -31.15 38.15 -17.22
CA THR A 816 -30.47 37.59 -18.39
C THR A 816 -29.54 38.63 -19.01
N LEU A 817 -28.66 38.20 -19.93
CA LEU A 817 -27.79 39.14 -20.64
C LEU A 817 -28.57 40.13 -21.52
N ASP A 818 -29.78 39.76 -21.97
CA ASP A 818 -30.67 40.63 -22.75
C ASP A 818 -31.31 41.74 -21.90
N ASP A 819 -31.33 41.60 -20.57
CA ASP A 819 -31.82 42.62 -19.63
C ASP A 819 -30.76 43.70 -19.32
N ILE A 820 -29.52 43.54 -19.80
CA ILE A 820 -28.40 44.45 -19.52
C ILE A 820 -28.28 45.52 -20.62
N PRO A 821 -28.49 46.82 -20.31
CA PRO A 821 -28.37 47.88 -21.30
C PRO A 821 -26.92 48.12 -21.77
N SER A 822 -26.75 48.19 -23.09
CA SER A 822 -25.46 48.36 -23.76
C SER A 822 -24.85 49.74 -23.51
N TYR A 823 -23.64 49.78 -22.92
CA TYR A 823 -22.85 51.00 -22.72
C TYR A 823 -22.53 51.68 -24.05
N ALA A 824 -22.07 50.91 -25.04
CA ALA A 824 -21.66 51.43 -26.34
C ALA A 824 -22.83 52.06 -27.09
N GLU A 825 -24.03 51.46 -27.03
CA GLU A 825 -25.24 52.03 -27.64
C GLU A 825 -25.69 53.29 -26.90
N ALA A 826 -25.72 53.25 -25.57
CA ALA A 826 -26.08 54.41 -24.75
C ALA A 826 -25.16 55.62 -25.04
N VAL A 827 -23.84 55.41 -25.10
CA VAL A 827 -22.86 56.45 -25.50
C VAL A 827 -23.10 56.94 -26.94
N SER A 828 -23.51 56.07 -27.87
CA SER A 828 -23.80 56.45 -29.27
C SER A 828 -25.07 57.29 -29.47
N THR A 829 -25.90 57.46 -28.43
CA THR A 829 -27.09 58.32 -28.47
C THR A 829 -26.82 59.78 -28.10
N ILE A 830 -25.55 60.14 -27.87
CA ILE A 830 -25.03 61.47 -27.52
C ILE A 830 -24.45 62.17 -28.77
#